data_AF-A0A1W9QPV8-F1
#
_entry.id   AF-A0A1W9QPV8-F1
#
_cell.length_a   1.000
_cell.length_b   1.000
_cell.length_c   1.000
_cell.angle_alpha   90.00
_cell.angle_beta   90.00
_cell.angle_gamma   90.00
#
_symmetry.space_group_name_H-M   'P 1'
#
loop_
_entity.id
_entity.type
_entity.pdbx_description
1 polymer ?
#
loop_
_entity_poly.entity_id
_entity_poly.type
_entity_poly.pdbx_seq_one_letter_code
_entity_poly.pdbx_strand_id
1 'polypeptide(L)'
;FSSAISIISASPTIINSWVLNNANTGLYCGSSNSKIIGCLVNDNSGYGIQCSNYYSYNPQLINNTTANNGNYGIHISYGNTVLKNCISWGNGNNGLYASQGNTQVANCLLQNTGLPSYTTDLGGNIFDTAPDFVDEPNNNFRINYSSVCRNAGTPDTTGLNLPIYDLAGNTRIMTDTVDMGAYEAYSISSGLVAHYPFNGNAIDESGYENHGVVIGATLTTDRFGYTNAAYYFDGNDDVITVADAPSLNPENFTLSAWFNQTQGQGIFSKIINKYKFFDQEGYGISIDQNNNLVAGEMFDNTNAHYKTESVTNVTNGVWAHAACTFNGSTIALYVNGVLEDELPVSNPLLNSGIDLTFGNAEEFGMTFPFNGVIDDIKIYDRALIAEEISELYNTCTFKLNLPDTIMTCHEDSVLLEPGAGFLSYEWSTGDTTEILYAKETGTYYVDVTDVNGCTAIDSTYVNIINVYIEQGDTAILIGDSIELSLGTTYYNHPLSLNGFSYQGELNGHNYYISTNSEYWIDAKSTCESVGGHLITIENQIENDFVLGMYPGSDIWIGLTDEIQEGSFQWVTNEYFSYTNWDVNQPDNYNNEDYTEMRPNGKWNDKPSNVYQYYVLEFDPPSISLDILWSTGDTTTSITVTPNLTTTYTVEITDGVNWCTDTVTINVVEDMELDLTVMLEGPYNTGNGTMMNWLNFWGYIPTTQPYNTAPWFYGGLENVPSIPNADVTDWLLLDLRYSSSGSATATSDSLIAQKAVFLLKDGTIVDTSGTNNPVFRIEAGKQIYPVIRHRNHVPIMSSNPLTESSGVYTYDFTTGPDKVYGGAKACIEIDTGVWGIIGGDGNADGQINNRDKNDEWLPNYNVSSYNNGDFDMNGVVNDADKNNMWEPKVGTGNMLPE
;
A
#
# COMPACT_ATOMS: atom_id res chain seq x y z
N PHE A 1 -20.49 -15.66 22.25
CA PHE A 1 -19.45 -15.10 23.13
C PHE A 1 -19.58 -15.61 24.58
N SER A 2 -18.44 -15.79 25.27
CA SER A 2 -18.38 -16.23 26.69
C SER A 2 -18.63 -15.10 27.71
N SER A 3 -18.75 -13.85 27.24
CA SER A 3 -19.11 -12.66 28.00
C SER A 3 -20.02 -11.75 27.18
N ALA A 4 -20.85 -10.94 27.85
CA ALA A 4 -21.75 -9.98 27.21
C ALA A 4 -20.99 -9.00 26.31
N ILE A 5 -21.64 -8.49 25.25
CA ILE A 5 -21.16 -7.26 24.59
C ILE A 5 -21.28 -6.14 25.62
N SER A 6 -20.14 -5.78 26.21
CA SER A 6 -20.08 -4.94 27.40
C SER A 6 -19.75 -3.51 27.01
N ILE A 7 -20.74 -2.64 27.09
CA ILE A 7 -20.64 -1.20 26.85
C ILE A 7 -20.30 -0.56 28.20
N ILE A 8 -19.06 -0.11 28.41
CA ILE A 8 -18.56 0.29 29.76
C ILE A 8 -18.05 1.74 29.84
N SER A 9 -17.65 2.36 28.71
CA SER A 9 -16.98 3.68 28.72
C SER A 9 -17.35 4.66 27.58
N ALA A 10 -18.11 4.22 26.58
CA ALA A 10 -18.62 5.06 25.49
C ALA A 10 -20.15 5.18 25.60
N SER A 11 -20.77 6.20 25.00
CA SER A 11 -22.24 6.26 24.81
C SER A 11 -22.65 5.86 23.39
N PRO A 12 -22.38 4.61 22.95
CA PRO A 12 -22.62 4.19 21.58
C PRO A 12 -24.12 4.13 21.26
N THR A 13 -24.41 4.28 19.97
CA THR A 13 -25.70 3.95 19.38
C THR A 13 -25.55 2.61 18.67
N ILE A 14 -26.27 1.59 19.13
CA ILE A 14 -26.40 0.28 18.48
C ILE A 14 -27.71 0.30 17.73
N ILE A 15 -27.65 0.11 16.42
CA ILE A 15 -28.82 0.13 15.55
C ILE A 15 -28.87 -1.23 14.87
N ASN A 16 -30.06 -1.78 14.72
CA ASN A 16 -30.30 -2.76 13.67
C ASN A 16 -29.43 -4.03 13.79
N SER A 17 -29.29 -4.55 15.01
CA SER A 17 -28.36 -5.63 15.32
C SER A 17 -29.06 -6.86 15.92
N TRP A 18 -28.55 -8.05 15.59
CA TRP A 18 -28.99 -9.32 16.16
C TRP A 18 -27.97 -9.80 17.18
N VAL A 19 -28.42 -10.08 18.41
CA VAL A 19 -27.56 -10.48 19.54
C VAL A 19 -28.15 -11.71 20.21
N LEU A 20 -27.69 -12.86 19.75
CA LEU A 20 -28.32 -14.14 20.01
C LEU A 20 -27.36 -15.08 20.78
N ASN A 21 -27.89 -16.09 21.47
CA ASN A 21 -27.13 -17.26 21.96
C ASN A 21 -25.92 -16.98 22.88
N ASN A 22 -25.89 -15.87 23.63
CA ASN A 22 -24.78 -15.58 24.52
C ASN A 22 -24.81 -16.43 25.80
N ALA A 23 -23.63 -16.82 26.28
CA ALA A 23 -23.44 -17.61 27.51
C ALA A 23 -23.77 -16.84 28.81
N ASN A 24 -24.22 -15.59 28.71
CA ASN A 24 -24.76 -14.79 29.80
C ASN A 24 -25.70 -13.71 29.24
N THR A 25 -25.49 -12.43 29.55
CA THR A 25 -26.22 -11.30 28.98
C THR A 25 -25.93 -11.13 27.48
N GLY A 26 -26.94 -10.86 26.66
CA GLY A 26 -26.75 -10.46 25.26
C GLY A 26 -26.06 -9.10 25.14
N LEU A 27 -26.79 -8.02 25.47
CA LEU A 27 -26.27 -6.65 25.48
C LEU A 27 -26.13 -6.11 26.90
N TYR A 28 -24.95 -5.60 27.27
CA TYR A 28 -24.73 -4.96 28.57
C TYR A 28 -24.44 -3.46 28.42
N CYS A 29 -25.37 -2.61 28.88
CA CYS A 29 -25.29 -1.15 28.95
C CYS A 29 -24.84 -0.70 30.35
N GLY A 30 -23.54 -0.69 30.62
CA GLY A 30 -22.96 -0.27 31.90
C GLY A 30 -22.36 1.14 31.85
N SER A 31 -22.82 2.04 32.71
CA SER A 31 -22.19 3.37 32.91
C SER A 31 -22.14 4.30 31.67
N SER A 32 -23.15 4.27 30.80
CA SER A 32 -23.22 5.07 29.57
C SER A 32 -24.64 5.52 29.19
N ASN A 33 -24.77 6.60 28.39
CA ASN A 33 -26.06 7.03 27.80
C ASN A 33 -26.32 6.33 26.45
N SER A 34 -26.13 5.01 26.39
CA SER A 34 -26.26 4.25 25.15
C SER A 34 -27.67 4.28 24.57
N LYS A 35 -27.75 4.28 23.24
CA LYS A 35 -29.00 4.10 22.49
C LYS A 35 -28.97 2.71 21.84
N ILE A 36 -30.00 1.91 22.05
CA ILE A 36 -30.14 0.59 21.42
C ILE A 36 -31.46 0.62 20.67
N ILE A 37 -31.39 0.51 19.35
CA ILE A 37 -32.49 0.79 18.44
C ILE A 37 -32.67 -0.40 17.50
N GLY A 38 -33.89 -0.95 17.41
CA GLY A 38 -34.22 -1.97 16.42
C GLY A 38 -33.43 -3.27 16.60
N CYS A 39 -32.97 -3.63 17.80
CA CYS A 39 -32.17 -4.83 17.99
C CYS A 39 -33.03 -6.05 18.37
N LEU A 40 -32.70 -7.22 17.83
CA LEU A 40 -33.22 -8.51 18.27
C LEU A 40 -32.20 -9.15 19.21
N VAL A 41 -32.59 -9.38 20.47
CA VAL A 41 -31.69 -9.93 21.50
C VAL A 41 -32.32 -11.16 22.12
N ASN A 42 -32.02 -12.34 21.60
CA ASN A 42 -32.73 -13.56 21.97
C ASN A 42 -31.84 -14.75 22.35
N ASP A 43 -32.44 -15.77 22.95
CA ASP A 43 -31.80 -17.07 23.23
C ASP A 43 -30.50 -16.97 24.06
N ASN A 44 -30.28 -15.87 24.77
CA ASN A 44 -29.10 -15.69 25.63
C ASN A 44 -29.35 -16.35 26.98
N SER A 45 -28.41 -17.15 27.49
CA SER A 45 -28.58 -17.91 28.75
C SER A 45 -28.72 -17.04 30.02
N GLY A 46 -28.36 -15.76 29.96
CA GLY A 46 -28.56 -14.76 31.02
C GLY A 46 -29.68 -13.76 30.70
N TYR A 47 -29.38 -12.45 30.75
CA TYR A 47 -30.35 -11.41 30.38
C TYR A 47 -30.34 -11.15 28.86
N GLY A 48 -31.43 -10.64 28.29
CA GLY A 48 -31.38 -10.12 26.92
C GLY A 48 -30.54 -8.83 26.89
N ILE A 49 -31.12 -7.73 27.37
CA ILE A 49 -30.44 -6.44 27.54
C ILE A 49 -30.31 -6.14 29.03
N GLN A 50 -29.10 -5.94 29.53
CA GLN A 50 -28.83 -5.55 30.91
C GLN A 50 -28.25 -4.14 30.99
N CYS A 51 -28.98 -3.19 31.57
CA CYS A 51 -28.42 -1.87 31.90
C CYS A 51 -28.08 -1.75 33.38
N SER A 52 -26.84 -1.38 33.70
CA SER A 52 -26.35 -1.19 35.08
C SER A 52 -25.79 0.22 35.28
N ASN A 53 -26.62 1.19 35.71
CA ASN A 53 -26.29 2.62 35.67
C ASN A 53 -26.00 3.22 37.07
N TYR A 54 -24.80 3.00 37.59
CA TYR A 54 -24.42 3.43 38.95
C TYR A 54 -24.26 4.96 39.14
N TYR A 55 -24.35 5.79 38.08
CA TYR A 55 -23.96 7.23 38.13
C TYR A 55 -24.87 8.22 37.35
N SER A 56 -26.19 8.06 37.34
CA SER A 56 -27.16 8.97 36.66
C SER A 56 -27.18 8.93 35.13
N TYR A 57 -26.70 7.86 34.51
CA TYR A 57 -26.84 7.63 33.06
C TYR A 57 -28.26 7.20 32.68
N ASN A 58 -28.68 7.58 31.47
CA ASN A 58 -30.04 7.38 30.97
C ASN A 58 -30.07 6.69 29.59
N PRO A 59 -29.79 5.37 29.51
CA PRO A 59 -29.83 4.66 28.24
C PRO A 59 -31.26 4.62 27.65
N GLN A 60 -31.34 4.55 26.32
CA GLN A 60 -32.59 4.51 25.56
C GLN A 60 -32.68 3.20 24.78
N LEU A 61 -33.78 2.46 24.99
CA LEU A 61 -34.10 1.22 24.29
C LEU A 61 -35.35 1.47 23.45
N ILE A 62 -35.22 1.45 22.13
CA ILE A 62 -36.28 1.79 21.17
C ILE A 62 -36.45 0.64 20.18
N ASN A 63 -37.68 0.16 19.97
CA ASN A 63 -38.01 -0.87 18.98
C ASN A 63 -37.22 -2.19 19.14
N ASN A 64 -36.77 -2.54 20.35
CA ASN A 64 -36.00 -3.76 20.56
C ASN A 64 -36.91 -4.95 20.86
N THR A 65 -36.54 -6.12 20.35
CA THR A 65 -37.18 -7.39 20.71
C THR A 65 -36.21 -8.21 21.55
N THR A 66 -36.66 -8.65 22.72
CA THR A 66 -35.89 -9.54 23.60
C THR A 66 -36.66 -10.84 23.82
N ALA A 67 -36.11 -11.96 23.37
CA ALA A 67 -36.86 -13.21 23.41
C ALA A 67 -36.09 -14.41 23.97
N ASN A 68 -36.76 -15.35 24.64
CA ASN A 68 -36.17 -16.65 25.01
C ASN A 68 -34.86 -16.59 25.82
N ASN A 69 -34.58 -15.49 26.51
CA ASN A 69 -33.36 -15.38 27.31
C ASN A 69 -33.53 -16.12 28.65
N GLY A 70 -32.48 -16.74 29.19
CA GLY A 70 -32.54 -17.59 30.38
C GLY A 70 -32.94 -16.89 31.69
N ASN A 71 -32.95 -15.54 31.70
CA ASN A 71 -33.36 -14.72 32.84
C ASN A 71 -34.39 -13.65 32.42
N TYR A 72 -34.21 -12.37 32.75
CA TYR A 72 -35.09 -11.28 32.29
C TYR A 72 -34.73 -10.86 30.85
N GLY A 73 -35.72 -10.54 30.02
CA GLY A 73 -35.47 -10.02 28.68
C GLY A 73 -34.76 -8.65 28.71
N ILE A 74 -35.22 -7.76 29.59
CA ILE A 74 -34.58 -6.47 29.87
C ILE A 74 -34.38 -6.35 31.39
N HIS A 75 -33.13 -6.21 31.82
CA HIS A 75 -32.71 -6.11 33.21
C HIS A 75 -32.08 -4.75 33.50
N ILE A 76 -32.73 -3.93 34.33
CA ILE A 76 -32.25 -2.58 34.67
C ILE A 76 -31.91 -2.51 36.15
N SER A 77 -30.66 -2.17 36.44
CA SER A 77 -30.11 -1.96 37.77
C SER A 77 -29.54 -0.56 37.88
N TYR A 78 -30.08 0.29 38.76
CA TYR A 78 -29.66 1.70 38.94
C TYR A 78 -29.94 2.61 37.71
N GLY A 79 -30.26 3.90 37.93
CA GLY A 79 -30.46 4.94 36.88
C GLY A 79 -31.85 5.01 36.20
N ASN A 80 -32.03 5.90 35.20
CA ASN A 80 -33.32 6.08 34.50
C ASN A 80 -33.20 5.61 33.05
N THR A 81 -33.80 4.49 32.67
CA THR A 81 -33.81 4.03 31.26
C THR A 81 -35.13 4.39 30.59
N VAL A 82 -35.11 4.73 29.30
CA VAL A 82 -36.34 4.90 28.51
C VAL A 82 -36.54 3.68 27.63
N LEU A 83 -37.70 3.01 27.76
CA LEU A 83 -38.15 1.93 26.88
C LEU A 83 -39.32 2.43 26.04
N LYS A 84 -39.18 2.34 24.73
CA LYS A 84 -40.26 2.68 23.78
C LYS A 84 -40.42 1.57 22.75
N ASN A 85 -41.65 1.13 22.52
CA ASN A 85 -42.00 0.17 21.47
C ASN A 85 -41.22 -1.17 21.56
N CYS A 86 -40.82 -1.59 22.75
CA CYS A 86 -40.03 -2.81 22.91
C CYS A 86 -40.93 -4.04 23.12
N ILE A 87 -40.50 -5.19 22.62
CA ILE A 87 -41.13 -6.48 22.85
C ILE A 87 -40.21 -7.32 23.73
N SER A 88 -40.76 -7.93 24.77
CA SER A 88 -40.00 -8.84 25.62
C SER A 88 -40.82 -10.07 26.02
N TRP A 89 -40.46 -11.24 25.48
CA TRP A 89 -41.29 -12.45 25.56
C TRP A 89 -40.49 -13.77 25.60
N GLY A 90 -41.03 -14.81 26.22
CA GLY A 90 -40.40 -16.14 26.26
C GLY A 90 -39.17 -16.24 27.17
N ASN A 91 -38.84 -15.20 27.92
CA ASN A 91 -37.69 -15.17 28.81
C ASN A 91 -37.95 -16.02 30.06
N GLY A 92 -36.90 -16.55 30.68
CA GLY A 92 -36.96 -17.45 31.83
C GLY A 92 -37.58 -16.81 33.08
N ASN A 93 -37.52 -15.48 33.19
CA ASN A 93 -38.23 -14.67 34.18
C ASN A 93 -39.14 -13.64 33.47
N ASN A 94 -39.35 -12.45 34.06
CA ASN A 94 -40.16 -11.40 33.45
C ASN A 94 -39.48 -10.77 32.22
N GLY A 95 -40.27 -10.17 31.32
CA GLY A 95 -39.75 -9.42 30.18
C GLY A 95 -39.00 -8.16 30.59
N LEU A 96 -39.46 -7.49 31.65
CA LEU A 96 -38.80 -6.33 32.24
C LEU A 96 -38.59 -6.50 33.74
N TYR A 97 -37.37 -6.22 34.19
CA TYR A 97 -37.02 -6.03 35.59
C TYR A 97 -36.34 -4.68 35.80
N ALA A 98 -36.74 -3.97 36.86
CA ALA A 98 -36.10 -2.74 37.31
C ALA A 98 -36.00 -2.74 38.85
N SER A 99 -34.82 -2.44 39.40
CA SER A 99 -34.56 -2.53 40.85
C SER A 99 -34.30 -1.20 41.56
N GLN A 100 -33.85 -0.15 40.86
CA GLN A 100 -33.58 1.19 41.41
C GLN A 100 -33.58 2.25 40.30
N GLY A 101 -34.04 3.47 40.59
CA GLY A 101 -34.15 4.58 39.62
C GLY A 101 -35.58 4.79 39.11
N ASN A 102 -35.75 5.47 37.96
CA ASN A 102 -37.05 5.67 37.31
C ASN A 102 -37.02 5.30 35.82
N THR A 103 -37.31 4.03 35.50
CA THR A 103 -37.40 3.58 34.11
C THR A 103 -38.74 4.00 33.50
N GLN A 104 -38.71 4.80 32.43
CA GLN A 104 -39.91 5.20 31.71
C GLN A 104 -40.25 4.16 30.64
N VAL A 105 -41.49 3.69 30.60
CA VAL A 105 -41.92 2.63 29.67
C VAL A 105 -43.13 3.10 28.88
N ALA A 106 -43.05 3.07 27.56
CA ALA A 106 -44.13 3.45 26.65
C ALA A 106 -44.31 2.41 25.53
N ASN A 107 -45.56 2.06 25.21
CA ASN A 107 -45.93 1.23 24.06
C ASN A 107 -45.22 -0.15 23.98
N CYS A 108 -44.84 -0.74 25.10
CA CYS A 108 -44.10 -2.01 25.14
C CYS A 108 -45.04 -3.21 25.37
N LEU A 109 -44.68 -4.36 24.79
CA LEU A 109 -45.27 -5.66 25.11
C LEU A 109 -44.30 -6.43 26.01
N LEU A 110 -44.68 -6.66 27.27
CA LEU A 110 -43.78 -7.22 28.26
C LEU A 110 -44.38 -8.47 28.92
N GLN A 111 -43.60 -9.54 28.98
CA GLN A 111 -43.87 -10.74 29.76
C GLN A 111 -43.86 -10.44 31.27
N ASN A 112 -44.89 -9.76 31.77
CA ASN A 112 -44.96 -9.22 33.12
C ASN A 112 -46.41 -9.32 33.62
N THR A 113 -46.64 -9.43 34.93
CA THR A 113 -47.99 -9.23 35.53
C THR A 113 -48.40 -7.75 35.63
N GLY A 114 -47.49 -6.85 35.29
CA GLY A 114 -47.57 -5.42 35.49
C GLY A 114 -46.17 -4.80 35.56
N LEU A 115 -46.10 -3.48 35.59
CA LEU A 115 -44.84 -2.76 35.66
C LEU A 115 -44.08 -3.00 37.00
N PRO A 116 -42.75 -3.15 36.97
CA PRO A 116 -41.93 -3.20 38.18
C PRO A 116 -42.00 -1.89 38.99
N SER A 117 -41.76 -1.95 40.30
CA SER A 117 -41.94 -0.83 41.24
C SER A 117 -41.09 0.43 40.98
N TYR A 118 -40.04 0.32 40.16
CA TYR A 118 -39.11 1.40 39.80
C TYR A 118 -39.30 1.90 38.37
N THR A 119 -40.54 1.85 37.89
CA THR A 119 -40.89 2.28 36.54
C THR A 119 -42.02 3.31 36.56
N THR A 120 -42.03 4.21 35.57
CA THR A 120 -43.12 5.12 35.27
C THR A 120 -43.80 4.65 33.98
N ASP A 121 -45.10 4.35 34.08
CA ASP A 121 -45.94 4.07 32.92
C ASP A 121 -46.21 5.36 32.14
N LEU A 122 -45.77 5.43 30.89
CA LEU A 122 -46.09 6.52 29.97
C LEU A 122 -47.26 6.19 29.04
N GLY A 123 -47.88 5.01 29.19
CA GLY A 123 -49.06 4.56 28.45
C GLY A 123 -48.74 3.61 27.28
N GLY A 124 -49.78 2.89 26.84
CA GLY A 124 -49.72 1.98 25.67
C GLY A 124 -49.06 0.62 25.92
N ASN A 125 -48.68 0.30 27.16
CA ASN A 125 -48.01 -0.94 27.51
C ASN A 125 -49.00 -2.11 27.71
N ILE A 126 -48.58 -3.32 27.35
CA ILE A 126 -49.31 -4.57 27.62
C ILE A 126 -48.46 -5.48 28.48
N PHE A 127 -49.07 -6.03 29.53
CA PHE A 127 -48.44 -6.95 30.46
C PHE A 127 -49.23 -8.25 30.48
N ASP A 128 -48.56 -9.36 30.18
CA ASP A 128 -49.13 -10.68 30.36
C ASP A 128 -48.04 -11.66 30.82
N THR A 129 -48.37 -12.58 31.74
CA THR A 129 -47.45 -13.61 32.23
C THR A 129 -47.14 -14.68 31.20
N ALA A 130 -48.08 -14.86 30.28
CA ALA A 130 -47.94 -15.67 29.10
C ALA A 130 -48.88 -15.03 28.07
N PRO A 131 -48.47 -13.98 27.34
CA PRO A 131 -49.21 -13.53 26.16
C PRO A 131 -49.40 -14.71 25.20
N ASP A 132 -50.46 -15.47 25.43
CA ASP A 132 -50.82 -16.66 24.70
C ASP A 132 -51.20 -16.21 23.29
N PHE A 133 -50.29 -16.46 22.34
CA PHE A 133 -50.55 -16.32 20.91
C PHE A 133 -51.48 -17.44 20.40
N VAL A 134 -52.60 -17.80 21.07
CA VAL A 134 -53.42 -18.96 20.65
C VAL A 134 -54.93 -18.69 20.71
N ASP A 135 -55.60 -18.91 19.56
CA ASP A 135 -57.04 -19.24 19.52
C ASP A 135 -57.17 -20.78 19.51
N GLU A 136 -57.61 -21.35 20.64
CA GLU A 136 -57.63 -22.80 20.90
C GLU A 136 -58.35 -23.71 19.86
N PRO A 137 -59.30 -23.26 19.01
CA PRO A 137 -59.94 -24.18 18.07
C PRO A 137 -59.08 -24.58 16.87
N ASN A 138 -58.10 -23.77 16.48
CA ASN A 138 -57.44 -23.90 15.17
C ASN A 138 -55.91 -23.87 15.22
N ASN A 139 -55.29 -23.76 16.41
CA ASN A 139 -53.83 -23.75 16.58
C ASN A 139 -53.10 -22.69 15.73
N ASN A 140 -53.74 -21.54 15.47
CA ASN A 140 -53.16 -20.43 14.71
C ASN A 140 -52.72 -19.29 15.65
N PHE A 141 -51.52 -18.78 15.43
CA PHE A 141 -50.89 -17.72 16.20
C PHE A 141 -51.56 -16.36 15.99
N ARG A 142 -52.20 -15.79 17.03
CA ARG A 142 -52.86 -14.46 16.93
C ARG A 142 -52.74 -13.64 18.21
N ILE A 143 -52.50 -12.33 18.05
CA ILE A 143 -52.73 -11.32 19.10
C ILE A 143 -54.25 -11.09 19.23
N ASN A 144 -54.76 -11.02 20.47
CA ASN A 144 -56.18 -10.74 20.75
C ASN A 144 -56.69 -9.49 20.01
N TYR A 145 -57.87 -9.56 19.38
CA TYR A 145 -58.49 -8.46 18.61
C TYR A 145 -58.68 -7.15 19.41
N SER A 146 -58.71 -7.23 20.73
CA SER A 146 -58.81 -6.08 21.64
C SER A 146 -57.47 -5.55 22.17
N SER A 147 -56.34 -6.08 21.67
CA SER A 147 -54.98 -5.68 22.05
C SER A 147 -54.53 -4.38 21.36
N VAL A 148 -54.01 -3.44 22.14
CA VAL A 148 -53.47 -2.16 21.66
C VAL A 148 -52.10 -2.28 20.96
N CYS A 149 -51.36 -3.38 21.17
CA CYS A 149 -50.07 -3.65 20.50
C CYS A 149 -50.22 -4.03 19.02
N ARG A 150 -51.45 -4.23 18.53
CA ARG A 150 -51.73 -4.45 17.11
C ARG A 150 -51.51 -3.18 16.26
N ASN A 151 -51.37 -2.01 16.91
CA ASN A 151 -51.52 -0.70 16.27
C ASN A 151 -50.56 0.37 16.86
N ALA A 152 -49.27 0.06 16.98
CA ALA A 152 -48.24 1.03 17.42
C ALA A 152 -47.83 2.04 16.33
N GLY A 153 -48.70 2.28 15.34
CA GLY A 153 -48.68 3.36 14.35
C GLY A 153 -50.08 3.96 14.20
N THR A 154 -50.20 5.21 13.74
CA THR A 154 -51.46 5.98 13.74
C THR A 154 -52.55 5.42 12.80
N PRO A 155 -53.86 5.67 13.08
CA PRO A 155 -54.97 4.83 12.62
C PRO A 155 -55.72 5.33 11.36
N ASP A 156 -56.24 4.41 10.53
CA ASP A 156 -57.43 4.67 9.70
C ASP A 156 -58.47 3.52 9.80
N THR A 157 -59.73 3.86 9.55
CA THR A 157 -60.94 3.54 10.32
C THR A 157 -61.98 2.73 9.53
N THR A 158 -61.57 2.06 8.45
CA THR A 158 -62.47 1.54 7.40
C THR A 158 -62.88 0.07 7.54
N GLY A 159 -62.30 -0.68 8.48
CA GLY A 159 -62.81 -1.99 8.89
C GLY A 159 -62.92 -3.04 7.78
N LEU A 160 -61.81 -3.49 7.17
CA LEU A 160 -61.51 -4.90 6.79
C LEU A 160 -60.25 -4.98 5.88
N ASN A 161 -59.50 -6.08 6.07
CA ASN A 161 -58.39 -6.67 5.29
C ASN A 161 -56.97 -6.05 5.38
N LEU A 162 -56.05 -6.84 5.96
CA LEU A 162 -54.60 -6.65 5.81
C LEU A 162 -54.09 -7.48 4.61
N PRO A 163 -53.11 -6.98 3.83
CA PRO A 163 -52.52 -7.70 2.70
C PRO A 163 -51.67 -8.91 3.13
N ILE A 164 -51.49 -9.85 2.19
CA ILE A 164 -50.82 -11.15 2.38
C ILE A 164 -49.29 -10.99 2.48
N TYR A 165 -48.76 -9.83 2.05
CA TYR A 165 -47.33 -9.51 2.02
C TYR A 165 -46.98 -8.29 2.89
N ASP A 166 -45.72 -8.19 3.32
CA ASP A 166 -45.14 -7.04 4.00
C ASP A 166 -44.63 -5.99 3.03
N LEU A 167 -44.07 -4.91 3.57
CA LEU A 167 -43.64 -3.78 2.76
C LEU A 167 -42.33 -4.05 2.00
N ALA A 168 -41.64 -5.16 2.31
CA ALA A 168 -40.54 -5.76 1.54
C ALA A 168 -41.00 -6.87 0.56
N GLY A 169 -42.31 -7.18 0.51
CA GLY A 169 -42.88 -8.19 -0.36
C GLY A 169 -42.86 -9.63 0.19
N ASN A 170 -42.47 -9.85 1.45
CA ASN A 170 -42.49 -11.17 2.09
C ASN A 170 -43.87 -11.53 2.63
N THR A 171 -44.22 -12.81 2.74
CA THR A 171 -45.57 -13.23 3.14
C THR A 171 -45.81 -13.02 4.65
N ARG A 172 -46.66 -12.05 5.05
CA ARG A 172 -46.96 -11.72 6.46
C ARG A 172 -47.60 -12.85 7.27
N ILE A 173 -48.25 -13.79 6.59
CA ILE A 173 -48.96 -14.92 7.21
C ILE A 173 -48.51 -16.20 6.52
N MET A 174 -47.63 -16.95 7.17
CA MET A 174 -47.41 -18.36 6.83
C MET A 174 -48.32 -19.24 7.68
N THR A 175 -48.59 -20.47 7.21
CA THR A 175 -49.49 -21.43 7.88
C THR A 175 -49.09 -21.72 9.32
N ASP A 176 -47.80 -21.56 9.65
CA ASP A 176 -47.20 -22.02 10.91
C ASP A 176 -46.27 -21.00 11.60
N THR A 177 -46.09 -19.78 11.05
CA THR A 177 -45.31 -18.69 11.64
C THR A 177 -45.88 -17.31 11.25
N VAL A 178 -45.96 -16.40 12.23
CA VAL A 178 -46.30 -14.98 12.01
C VAL A 178 -45.01 -14.17 12.05
N ASP A 179 -44.69 -13.48 10.95
CA ASP A 179 -43.67 -12.44 10.97
C ASP A 179 -44.28 -11.17 11.58
N MET A 180 -43.90 -10.87 12.82
CA MET A 180 -44.21 -9.61 13.48
C MET A 180 -42.93 -8.80 13.64
N GLY A 181 -42.28 -8.48 12.52
CA GLY A 181 -41.12 -7.61 12.47
C GLY A 181 -41.30 -6.34 13.29
N ALA A 182 -40.74 -6.32 14.50
CA ALA A 182 -40.12 -5.13 15.04
C ALA A 182 -38.74 -5.00 14.38
N TYR A 183 -38.74 -4.88 13.04
CA TYR A 183 -37.57 -4.54 12.24
C TYR A 183 -37.98 -4.21 10.81
N GLU A 184 -38.32 -2.95 10.55
CA GLU A 184 -37.92 -2.27 9.31
C GLU A 184 -37.68 -0.82 9.72
N ALA A 185 -36.54 -0.53 10.36
CA ALA A 185 -35.99 0.80 10.20
C ALA A 185 -35.56 0.85 8.74
N TYR A 186 -36.37 1.48 7.90
CA TYR A 186 -35.97 1.77 6.54
C TYR A 186 -34.62 2.52 6.57
N SER A 187 -33.61 1.96 5.92
CA SER A 187 -32.40 2.72 5.62
C SER A 187 -32.74 3.75 4.55
N ILE A 188 -32.19 4.96 4.67
CA ILE A 188 -32.25 5.98 3.61
C ILE A 188 -31.54 5.56 2.31
N SER A 189 -30.94 4.37 2.24
CA SER A 189 -30.47 3.75 0.99
C SER A 189 -31.53 2.88 0.30
N SER A 190 -32.57 2.45 1.00
CA SER A 190 -33.62 1.59 0.44
C SER A 190 -34.56 2.39 -0.45
N GLY A 191 -34.82 1.88 -1.66
CA GLY A 191 -35.70 2.51 -2.65
C GLY A 191 -35.13 3.77 -3.29
N LEU A 192 -33.82 4.03 -3.14
CA LEU A 192 -33.15 5.17 -3.79
C LEU A 192 -32.95 4.87 -5.27
N VAL A 193 -33.53 5.71 -6.14
CA VAL A 193 -33.52 5.52 -7.62
C VAL A 193 -32.79 6.62 -8.37
N ALA A 194 -32.45 7.71 -7.69
CA ALA A 194 -31.50 8.71 -8.19
C ALA A 194 -30.83 9.45 -7.04
N HIS A 195 -29.51 9.65 -7.11
CA HIS A 195 -28.74 10.43 -6.14
C HIS A 195 -27.69 11.28 -6.84
N TYR A 196 -27.80 12.61 -6.71
CA TYR A 196 -26.86 13.57 -7.27
C TYR A 196 -26.22 14.38 -6.14
N PRO A 197 -25.07 13.94 -5.61
CA PRO A 197 -24.32 14.72 -4.61
C PRO A 197 -23.54 15.90 -5.22
N PHE A 198 -23.51 16.02 -6.55
CA PHE A 198 -22.83 17.09 -7.28
C PHE A 198 -21.34 17.30 -6.98
N ASN A 199 -20.63 16.21 -6.66
CA ASN A 199 -19.18 16.17 -6.44
C ASN A 199 -18.37 16.32 -7.75
N GLY A 200 -18.47 17.49 -8.38
CA GLY A 200 -17.75 17.86 -9.59
C GLY A 200 -18.45 17.48 -10.91
N ASN A 201 -19.60 16.82 -10.84
CA ASN A 201 -20.37 16.37 -12.00
C ASN A 201 -21.86 16.19 -11.64
N ALA A 202 -22.71 15.90 -12.63
CA ALA A 202 -24.14 15.58 -12.45
C ALA A 202 -24.44 14.08 -12.66
N ILE A 203 -23.54 13.20 -12.24
CA ILE A 203 -23.68 11.74 -12.35
C ILE A 203 -24.59 11.25 -11.21
N ASP A 204 -25.56 10.40 -11.57
CA ASP A 204 -26.35 9.61 -10.63
C ASP A 204 -25.51 8.50 -9.96
N GLU A 205 -25.42 8.53 -8.62
CA GLU A 205 -24.69 7.56 -7.77
C GLU A 205 -25.61 6.49 -7.15
N SER A 206 -26.91 6.45 -7.49
CA SER A 206 -27.85 5.46 -6.95
C SER A 206 -27.68 4.04 -7.52
N GLY A 207 -26.92 3.89 -8.61
CA GLY A 207 -26.76 2.64 -9.35
C GLY A 207 -27.77 2.43 -10.49
N TYR A 208 -28.69 3.37 -10.73
CA TYR A 208 -29.67 3.32 -11.83
C TYR A 208 -29.22 4.01 -13.12
N GLU A 209 -28.03 4.60 -13.14
CA GLU A 209 -27.43 5.27 -14.30
C GLU A 209 -28.29 6.44 -14.86
N ASN A 210 -29.11 7.07 -14.02
CA ASN A 210 -29.94 8.22 -14.40
C ASN A 210 -29.11 9.51 -14.50
N HIS A 211 -28.01 9.52 -15.24
CA HIS A 211 -27.07 10.64 -15.26
C HIS A 211 -27.66 11.92 -15.85
N GLY A 212 -27.35 13.07 -15.25
CA GLY A 212 -27.78 14.38 -15.69
C GLY A 212 -26.84 15.02 -16.72
N VAL A 213 -27.43 15.73 -17.66
CA VAL A 213 -26.73 16.58 -18.64
C VAL A 213 -26.85 18.04 -18.20
N VAL A 214 -25.72 18.66 -17.90
CA VAL A 214 -25.65 20.05 -17.43
C VAL A 214 -25.71 21.02 -18.61
N ILE A 215 -26.62 21.98 -18.57
CA ILE A 215 -26.79 23.04 -19.56
C ILE A 215 -26.76 24.38 -18.83
N GLY A 216 -25.69 25.16 -19.00
CA GLY A 216 -25.54 26.50 -18.44
C GLY A 216 -25.08 26.55 -16.97
N ALA A 217 -25.68 25.72 -16.09
CA ALA A 217 -25.36 25.70 -14.67
C ALA A 217 -23.87 25.44 -14.40
N THR A 218 -23.32 26.08 -13.36
CA THR A 218 -21.87 26.03 -13.05
C THR A 218 -21.60 25.44 -11.68
N LEU A 219 -20.51 24.68 -11.56
CA LEU A 219 -20.06 24.13 -10.29
C LEU A 219 -19.71 25.26 -9.30
N THR A 220 -20.10 25.08 -8.03
CA THR A 220 -19.94 26.07 -6.97
C THR A 220 -19.70 25.41 -5.61
N THR A 221 -19.67 26.22 -4.56
CA THR A 221 -19.51 25.79 -3.17
C THR A 221 -20.83 25.29 -2.60
N ASP A 222 -20.81 24.13 -1.93
CA ASP A 222 -21.98 23.51 -1.30
C ASP A 222 -22.34 24.11 0.08
N ARG A 223 -23.21 23.42 0.82
CA ARG A 223 -23.65 23.83 2.17
C ARG A 223 -22.59 23.66 3.26
N PHE A 224 -21.54 22.89 3.01
CA PHE A 224 -20.45 22.60 3.93
C PHE A 224 -19.19 23.43 3.64
N GLY A 225 -19.14 24.13 2.50
CA GLY A 225 -18.00 24.96 2.11
C GLY A 225 -17.06 24.28 1.11
N TYR A 226 -17.42 23.10 0.58
CA TYR A 226 -16.62 22.38 -0.41
C TYR A 226 -16.82 22.96 -1.80
N THR A 227 -15.72 23.27 -2.50
CA THR A 227 -15.76 23.80 -3.86
C THR A 227 -16.09 22.72 -4.87
N ASN A 228 -16.85 23.06 -5.91
CA ASN A 228 -17.31 22.14 -6.96
C ASN A 228 -18.17 20.98 -6.43
N ALA A 229 -18.89 21.19 -5.34
CA ALA A 229 -19.75 20.18 -4.71
C ALA A 229 -21.25 20.51 -4.82
N ALA A 230 -21.62 21.54 -5.59
CA ALA A 230 -23.00 21.93 -5.87
C ALA A 230 -23.08 22.65 -7.22
N TYR A 231 -24.30 22.89 -7.73
CA TYR A 231 -24.51 23.69 -8.95
C TYR A 231 -25.21 25.02 -8.67
N TYR A 232 -24.65 26.09 -9.23
CA TYR A 232 -25.24 27.43 -9.29
C TYR A 232 -26.05 27.59 -10.57
N PHE A 233 -27.29 28.07 -10.41
CA PHE A 233 -28.23 28.42 -11.46
C PHE A 233 -28.48 29.93 -11.43
N ASP A 234 -28.37 30.59 -12.58
CA ASP A 234 -28.33 32.05 -12.70
C ASP A 234 -29.71 32.74 -12.74
N GLY A 235 -30.79 31.97 -12.81
CA GLY A 235 -32.16 32.49 -12.90
C GLY A 235 -32.65 32.84 -14.30
N ASN A 236 -31.94 32.46 -15.37
CA ASN A 236 -32.34 32.73 -16.76
C ASN A 236 -32.72 31.46 -17.52
N ASP A 237 -31.73 30.61 -17.82
CA ASP A 237 -31.87 29.46 -18.72
C ASP A 237 -31.14 28.19 -18.26
N ASP A 238 -30.36 28.26 -17.18
CA ASP A 238 -29.62 27.13 -16.63
C ASP A 238 -30.54 25.95 -16.26
N VAL A 239 -30.19 24.73 -16.68
CA VAL A 239 -30.95 23.50 -16.39
C VAL A 239 -30.03 22.28 -16.38
N ILE A 240 -30.32 21.32 -15.50
CA ILE A 240 -29.77 19.95 -15.61
C ILE A 240 -30.90 19.04 -16.06
N THR A 241 -30.70 18.28 -17.13
CA THR A 241 -31.72 17.40 -17.72
C THR A 241 -31.31 15.94 -17.59
N VAL A 242 -32.23 15.10 -17.12
CA VAL A 242 -32.08 13.65 -16.97
C VAL A 242 -33.14 12.98 -17.84
N ALA A 243 -32.71 12.09 -18.74
CA ALA A 243 -33.62 11.41 -19.65
C ALA A 243 -34.68 10.59 -18.90
N ASP A 244 -35.91 10.53 -19.43
CA ASP A 244 -36.96 9.69 -18.86
C ASP A 244 -36.54 8.20 -18.75
N ALA A 245 -36.86 7.58 -17.62
CA ALA A 245 -36.53 6.18 -17.32
C ALA A 245 -37.62 5.53 -16.44
N PRO A 246 -37.83 4.20 -16.50
CA PRO A 246 -38.83 3.52 -15.68
C PRO A 246 -38.65 3.75 -14.16
N SER A 247 -37.41 3.80 -13.66
CA SER A 247 -37.11 4.05 -12.25
C SER A 247 -37.49 5.46 -11.77
N LEU A 248 -37.62 6.42 -12.71
CA LEU A 248 -38.09 7.79 -12.45
C LEU A 248 -39.61 7.94 -12.62
N ASN A 249 -40.35 6.85 -12.82
CA ASN A 249 -41.82 6.86 -12.90
C ASN A 249 -42.45 5.93 -11.84
N PRO A 250 -42.13 6.11 -10.54
CA PRO A 250 -42.58 5.19 -9.51
C PRO A 250 -44.05 5.46 -9.11
N GLU A 251 -44.72 4.43 -8.57
CA GLU A 251 -46.11 4.54 -8.08
C GLU A 251 -46.22 5.33 -6.76
N ASN A 252 -45.14 5.33 -5.98
CA ASN A 252 -44.94 6.08 -4.75
C ASN A 252 -43.58 6.76 -4.84
N PHE A 253 -43.34 7.87 -4.14
CA PHE A 253 -42.03 8.50 -4.21
C PHE A 253 -41.66 9.35 -3.01
N THR A 254 -40.38 9.67 -2.94
CA THR A 254 -39.86 10.79 -2.16
C THR A 254 -38.90 11.61 -3.00
N LEU A 255 -39.06 12.93 -2.96
CA LEU A 255 -38.15 13.90 -3.56
C LEU A 255 -37.44 14.63 -2.42
N SER A 256 -36.13 14.81 -2.53
CA SER A 256 -35.32 15.54 -1.55
C SER A 256 -34.28 16.38 -2.26
N ALA A 257 -34.08 17.62 -1.81
CA ALA A 257 -33.01 18.48 -2.29
C ALA A 257 -32.58 19.50 -1.21
N TRP A 258 -31.29 19.79 -1.18
CA TRP A 258 -30.75 20.98 -0.51
C TRP A 258 -30.68 22.13 -1.51
N PHE A 259 -31.01 23.33 -1.07
CA PHE A 259 -30.95 24.49 -1.94
C PHE A 259 -30.73 25.79 -1.16
N ASN A 260 -30.19 26.79 -1.84
CA ASN A 260 -30.02 28.14 -1.33
C ASN A 260 -30.45 29.12 -2.42
N GLN A 261 -31.67 29.66 -2.30
CA GLN A 261 -32.20 30.60 -3.26
C GLN A 261 -31.55 31.99 -3.08
N THR A 262 -30.92 32.53 -4.12
CA THR A 262 -30.39 33.90 -4.11
C THR A 262 -31.54 34.92 -4.22
N GLN A 263 -32.48 34.67 -5.12
CA GLN A 263 -33.62 35.55 -5.37
C GLN A 263 -34.79 34.75 -5.96
N GLY A 264 -36.01 34.95 -5.47
CA GLY A 264 -37.21 34.35 -6.06
C GLY A 264 -37.45 34.84 -7.48
N GLN A 265 -37.80 33.93 -8.40
CA GLN A 265 -38.03 34.23 -9.81
C GLN A 265 -39.48 33.97 -10.21
N GLY A 266 -40.10 34.97 -10.84
CA GLY A 266 -41.41 34.84 -11.47
C GLY A 266 -42.53 34.36 -10.52
N ILE A 267 -43.45 33.59 -11.08
CA ILE A 267 -44.59 33.00 -10.35
C ILE A 267 -44.24 31.65 -9.70
N PHE A 268 -43.29 30.92 -10.29
CA PHE A 268 -42.72 29.67 -9.78
C PHE A 268 -41.25 29.53 -10.23
N SER A 269 -40.40 29.01 -9.36
CA SER A 269 -39.00 28.62 -9.65
C SER A 269 -38.85 27.11 -9.39
N LYS A 270 -38.36 26.33 -10.36
CA LYS A 270 -38.28 24.86 -10.25
C LYS A 270 -36.98 24.39 -9.60
N ILE A 271 -37.08 23.54 -8.56
CA ILE A 271 -35.92 22.85 -7.97
C ILE A 271 -35.78 21.47 -8.60
N ILE A 272 -36.84 20.66 -8.52
CA ILE A 272 -36.98 19.35 -9.17
C ILE A 272 -38.28 19.38 -9.98
N ASN A 273 -38.24 18.99 -11.25
CA ASN A 273 -39.42 18.99 -12.10
C ASN A 273 -39.48 17.76 -13.00
N LYS A 274 -40.53 16.96 -12.84
CA LYS A 274 -40.98 15.96 -13.81
C LYS A 274 -42.48 16.14 -14.08
N TYR A 275 -42.89 17.41 -14.12
CA TYR A 275 -44.28 17.85 -14.20
C TYR A 275 -44.49 18.83 -15.37
N LYS A 276 -45.66 18.73 -16.01
CA LYS A 276 -46.19 19.74 -16.97
C LYS A 276 -47.67 19.98 -16.70
N PHE A 277 -48.06 21.25 -16.55
CA PHE A 277 -49.40 21.64 -16.15
C PHE A 277 -50.49 21.19 -17.15
N PHE A 278 -50.23 21.29 -18.45
CA PHE A 278 -51.24 20.96 -19.47
C PHE A 278 -51.22 19.50 -19.93
N ASP A 279 -50.12 18.78 -19.71
CA ASP A 279 -50.07 17.32 -19.91
C ASP A 279 -50.72 16.58 -18.73
N GLN A 280 -50.95 17.28 -17.61
CA GLN A 280 -51.73 16.86 -16.44
C GLN A 280 -51.14 15.66 -15.69
N GLU A 281 -49.83 15.45 -15.74
CA GLU A 281 -49.18 14.29 -15.11
C GLU A 281 -47.78 14.68 -14.60
N GLY A 282 -47.36 14.08 -13.48
CA GLY A 282 -46.00 14.20 -12.98
C GLY A 282 -45.86 14.52 -11.49
N TYR A 283 -44.67 14.98 -11.11
CA TYR A 283 -44.32 15.41 -9.76
C TYR A 283 -43.22 16.48 -9.79
N GLY A 284 -43.06 17.24 -8.71
CA GLY A 284 -42.01 18.25 -8.61
C GLY A 284 -41.96 18.96 -7.25
N ILE A 285 -40.91 19.77 -7.10
CA ILE A 285 -40.71 20.75 -6.01
C ILE A 285 -40.36 22.09 -6.65
N SER A 286 -41.07 23.14 -6.26
CA SER A 286 -40.88 24.50 -6.72
C SER A 286 -41.02 25.52 -5.59
N ILE A 287 -40.66 26.77 -5.85
CA ILE A 287 -40.84 27.90 -4.94
C ILE A 287 -41.77 28.91 -5.61
N ASP A 288 -42.81 29.36 -4.91
CA ASP A 288 -43.75 30.35 -5.42
C ASP A 288 -43.22 31.80 -5.30
N GLN A 289 -43.95 32.77 -5.87
CA GLN A 289 -43.63 34.20 -5.79
C GLN A 289 -43.56 34.79 -4.36
N ASN A 290 -44.07 34.06 -3.35
CA ASN A 290 -44.04 34.46 -1.94
C ASN A 290 -42.90 33.75 -1.18
N ASN A 291 -42.07 32.96 -1.86
CA ASN A 291 -41.05 32.08 -1.29
C ASN A 291 -41.60 30.91 -0.44
N ASN A 292 -42.82 30.45 -0.71
CA ASN A 292 -43.33 29.19 -0.17
C ASN A 292 -42.83 28.04 -1.04
N LEU A 293 -42.44 26.92 -0.41
CA LEU A 293 -42.19 25.68 -1.14
C LEU A 293 -43.53 25.09 -1.58
N VAL A 294 -43.59 24.62 -2.81
CA VAL A 294 -44.76 23.98 -3.42
C VAL A 294 -44.32 22.63 -3.97
N ALA A 295 -44.98 21.56 -3.55
CA ALA A 295 -44.55 20.21 -3.90
C ALA A 295 -45.71 19.25 -4.17
N GLY A 296 -45.38 18.12 -4.80
CA GLY A 296 -46.35 17.07 -5.16
C GLY A 296 -47.27 17.44 -6.32
N GLU A 297 -46.86 18.39 -7.18
CA GLU A 297 -47.60 18.90 -8.34
C GLU A 297 -48.12 17.77 -9.25
N MET A 298 -49.37 17.33 -9.05
CA MET A 298 -49.97 16.18 -9.73
C MET A 298 -51.45 16.42 -10.03
N PHE A 299 -52.01 15.76 -11.06
CA PHE A 299 -53.44 15.75 -11.31
C PHE A 299 -54.06 14.36 -11.10
N ASP A 300 -55.37 14.32 -10.96
CA ASP A 300 -56.15 13.09 -11.07
C ASP A 300 -56.85 12.94 -12.43
N ASN A 301 -57.47 11.78 -12.65
CA ASN A 301 -58.26 11.47 -13.85
C ASN A 301 -59.52 12.35 -14.04
N THR A 302 -59.81 13.27 -13.12
CA THR A 302 -60.88 14.28 -13.22
C THR A 302 -60.36 15.69 -13.49
N ASN A 303 -59.05 15.83 -13.68
CA ASN A 303 -58.31 17.09 -13.87
C ASN A 303 -58.27 17.98 -12.64
N ALA A 304 -58.44 17.43 -11.43
CA ALA A 304 -58.16 18.17 -10.21
C ALA A 304 -56.64 18.25 -9.98
N HIS A 305 -56.12 19.43 -9.66
CA HIS A 305 -54.71 19.66 -9.40
C HIS A 305 -54.44 19.63 -7.89
N TYR A 306 -53.46 18.81 -7.48
CA TYR A 306 -53.04 18.63 -6.09
C TYR A 306 -51.63 19.15 -5.91
N LYS A 307 -51.43 19.91 -4.84
CA LYS A 307 -50.14 20.45 -4.40
C LYS A 307 -50.21 20.80 -2.92
N THR A 308 -49.10 20.61 -2.22
CA THR A 308 -48.88 21.09 -0.84
C THR A 308 -48.08 22.38 -0.86
N GLU A 309 -48.33 23.28 0.08
CA GLU A 309 -47.61 24.56 0.20
C GLU A 309 -47.05 24.74 1.62
N SER A 310 -45.78 25.13 1.76
CA SER A 310 -45.17 25.33 3.08
C SER A 310 -45.77 26.54 3.81
N VAL A 311 -45.86 26.46 5.13
CA VAL A 311 -46.24 27.60 5.98
C VAL A 311 -45.01 28.46 6.27
N THR A 312 -43.85 27.83 6.41
CA THR A 312 -42.56 28.52 6.55
C THR A 312 -42.04 28.98 5.19
N ASN A 313 -41.79 30.28 5.04
CA ASN A 313 -41.15 30.86 3.86
C ASN A 313 -39.66 30.55 3.83
N VAL A 314 -39.14 30.24 2.64
CA VAL A 314 -37.70 30.13 2.40
C VAL A 314 -37.07 31.52 2.48
N THR A 315 -35.94 31.61 3.19
CA THR A 315 -35.16 32.85 3.30
C THR A 315 -34.07 32.86 2.24
N ASN A 316 -34.05 33.91 1.40
CA ASN A 316 -33.01 34.05 0.39
C ASN A 316 -31.61 34.12 1.02
N GLY A 317 -30.63 33.45 0.41
CA GLY A 317 -29.25 33.39 0.87
C GLY A 317 -28.99 32.37 1.99
N VAL A 318 -30.01 31.64 2.45
CA VAL A 318 -29.91 30.64 3.51
C VAL A 318 -30.21 29.26 2.94
N TRP A 319 -29.38 28.28 3.29
CA TRP A 319 -29.61 26.88 2.94
C TRP A 319 -30.89 26.36 3.59
N ALA A 320 -31.70 25.67 2.80
CA ALA A 320 -32.89 24.95 3.22
C ALA A 320 -32.91 23.56 2.60
N HIS A 321 -33.55 22.63 3.30
CA HIS A 321 -33.83 21.29 2.80
C HIS A 321 -35.33 21.18 2.50
N ALA A 322 -35.66 20.75 1.29
CA ALA A 322 -37.03 20.44 0.88
C ALA A 322 -37.16 18.93 0.70
N ALA A 323 -38.19 18.34 1.30
CA ALA A 323 -38.58 16.97 1.00
C ALA A 323 -40.09 16.84 0.78
N CYS A 324 -40.47 16.04 -0.22
CA CYS A 324 -41.86 15.75 -0.56
C CYS A 324 -42.06 14.26 -0.70
N THR A 325 -43.01 13.70 0.03
CA THR A 325 -43.33 12.26 0.00
C THR A 325 -44.72 12.04 -0.59
N PHE A 326 -44.90 10.96 -1.34
CA PHE A 326 -46.19 10.50 -1.84
C PHE A 326 -46.33 8.99 -1.67
N ASN A 327 -47.31 8.57 -0.87
CA ASN A 327 -47.51 7.16 -0.49
C ASN A 327 -48.63 6.43 -1.28
N GLY A 328 -49.02 6.98 -2.44
CA GLY A 328 -50.13 6.46 -3.24
C GLY A 328 -51.47 7.10 -2.92
N SER A 329 -51.58 7.81 -1.79
CA SER A 329 -52.83 8.44 -1.34
C SER A 329 -52.68 9.82 -0.71
N THR A 330 -51.49 10.21 -0.27
CA THR A 330 -51.24 11.46 0.45
C THR A 330 -49.90 12.04 0.03
N ILE A 331 -49.88 13.34 -0.27
CA ILE A 331 -48.66 14.15 -0.41
C ILE A 331 -48.34 14.73 0.97
N ALA A 332 -47.08 14.66 1.39
CA ALA A 332 -46.61 15.39 2.57
C ALA A 332 -45.32 16.17 2.27
N LEU A 333 -45.31 17.45 2.65
CA LEU A 333 -44.22 18.39 2.43
C LEU A 333 -43.50 18.69 3.74
N TYR A 334 -42.17 18.55 3.71
CA TYR A 334 -41.27 18.81 4.82
C TYR A 334 -40.28 19.91 4.44
N VAL A 335 -40.02 20.81 5.40
CA VAL A 335 -39.00 21.85 5.29
C VAL A 335 -38.04 21.69 6.46
N ASN A 336 -36.75 21.54 6.17
CA ASN A 336 -35.70 21.33 7.17
C ASN A 336 -36.03 20.16 8.13
N GLY A 337 -36.51 19.05 7.57
CA GLY A 337 -36.89 17.85 8.34
C GLY A 337 -38.22 17.95 9.10
N VAL A 338 -38.95 19.07 9.03
CA VAL A 338 -40.22 19.28 9.76
C VAL A 338 -41.40 19.23 8.80
N LEU A 339 -42.44 18.45 9.12
CA LEU A 339 -43.70 18.40 8.36
C LEU A 339 -44.42 19.75 8.41
N GLU A 340 -44.75 20.29 7.24
CA GLU A 340 -45.36 21.63 7.09
C GLU A 340 -46.78 21.56 6.52
N ASP A 341 -47.04 20.63 5.59
CA ASP A 341 -48.36 20.45 4.96
C ASP A 341 -48.57 19.01 4.49
N GLU A 342 -49.83 18.56 4.47
CA GLU A 342 -50.24 17.24 4.00
C GLU A 342 -51.59 17.30 3.28
N LEU A 343 -51.70 16.61 2.14
CA LEU A 343 -52.88 16.66 1.28
C LEU A 343 -53.28 15.26 0.78
N PRO A 344 -54.51 14.80 1.03
CA PRO A 344 -55.04 13.59 0.42
C PRO A 344 -55.26 13.73 -1.10
N VAL A 345 -54.90 12.69 -1.85
CA VAL A 345 -55.02 12.61 -3.31
C VAL A 345 -55.79 11.34 -3.69
N SER A 346 -56.64 11.43 -4.72
CA SER A 346 -57.42 10.30 -5.23
C SER A 346 -57.09 10.05 -6.70
N ASN A 347 -56.70 8.82 -7.07
CA ASN A 347 -56.41 8.40 -8.45
C ASN A 347 -55.40 9.32 -9.19
N PRO A 348 -54.17 9.49 -8.67
CA PRO A 348 -53.20 10.36 -9.29
C PRO A 348 -52.71 9.86 -10.65
N LEU A 349 -52.28 10.79 -11.50
CA LEU A 349 -51.59 10.53 -12.76
C LEU A 349 -50.11 10.95 -12.62
N LEU A 350 -49.21 9.96 -12.57
CA LEU A 350 -47.79 10.16 -12.23
C LEU A 350 -46.82 9.94 -13.41
N ASN A 351 -47.25 9.26 -14.47
CA ASN A 351 -46.38 8.82 -15.54
C ASN A 351 -46.34 9.83 -16.69
N SER A 352 -45.48 10.84 -16.59
CA SER A 352 -45.47 11.96 -17.53
C SER A 352 -44.64 11.73 -18.79
N GLY A 353 -43.84 10.67 -18.90
CA GLY A 353 -42.98 10.37 -20.06
C GLY A 353 -42.03 11.52 -20.47
N ILE A 354 -41.89 12.53 -19.62
CA ILE A 354 -41.02 13.69 -19.84
C ILE A 354 -39.72 13.52 -19.07
N ASP A 355 -38.67 14.15 -19.59
CA ASP A 355 -37.39 14.21 -18.90
C ASP A 355 -37.51 14.90 -17.54
N LEU A 356 -36.75 14.42 -16.58
CA LEU A 356 -36.60 15.02 -15.26
C LEU A 356 -35.64 16.21 -15.39
N THR A 357 -35.98 17.35 -14.82
CA THR A 357 -35.13 18.55 -14.85
C THR A 357 -34.88 19.12 -13.46
N PHE A 358 -33.70 19.70 -13.27
CA PHE A 358 -33.32 20.44 -12.07
C PHE A 358 -33.03 21.91 -12.41
N GLY A 359 -33.49 22.81 -11.54
CA GLY A 359 -33.22 24.25 -11.63
C GLY A 359 -33.99 25.03 -12.71
N ASN A 360 -34.72 24.36 -13.62
CA ASN A 360 -35.61 25.01 -14.58
C ASN A 360 -36.62 24.02 -15.18
N ALA A 361 -37.67 24.54 -15.79
CA ALA A 361 -38.56 23.81 -16.69
C ALA A 361 -39.07 24.76 -17.78
N GLU A 362 -39.33 24.22 -18.97
CA GLU A 362 -39.94 24.96 -20.07
C GLU A 362 -41.35 24.44 -20.37
N GLU A 363 -42.33 25.35 -20.40
CA GLU A 363 -43.71 25.04 -20.76
C GLU A 363 -44.29 26.15 -21.66
N PHE A 364 -44.83 25.79 -22.84
CA PHE A 364 -45.43 26.72 -23.81
C PHE A 364 -44.55 27.95 -24.18
N GLY A 365 -43.23 27.78 -24.20
CA GLY A 365 -42.28 28.86 -24.47
C GLY A 365 -42.09 29.84 -23.30
N MET A 366 -42.54 29.46 -22.10
CA MET A 366 -42.21 30.11 -20.83
C MET A 366 -41.21 29.23 -20.06
N THR A 367 -40.28 29.87 -19.36
CA THR A 367 -39.32 29.19 -18.47
C THR A 367 -39.62 29.50 -17.01
N PHE A 368 -39.24 28.59 -16.12
CA PHE A 368 -39.42 28.69 -14.67
C PHE A 368 -38.07 28.53 -13.94
N PRO A 369 -37.09 29.42 -14.21
CA PRO A 369 -35.73 29.23 -13.77
C PRO A 369 -35.56 29.47 -12.27
N PHE A 370 -34.66 28.71 -11.66
CA PHE A 370 -34.20 28.90 -10.30
C PHE A 370 -32.96 29.79 -10.28
N ASN A 371 -32.90 30.73 -9.33
CA ASN A 371 -31.73 31.59 -9.11
C ASN A 371 -31.14 31.28 -7.73
N GLY A 372 -30.04 30.53 -7.70
CA GLY A 372 -29.45 30.03 -6.46
C GLY A 372 -28.58 28.80 -6.65
N VAL A 373 -28.29 28.13 -5.54
CA VAL A 373 -27.50 26.90 -5.51
C VAL A 373 -28.43 25.72 -5.20
N ILE A 374 -28.26 24.59 -5.90
CA ILE A 374 -28.92 23.32 -5.58
C ILE A 374 -27.83 22.26 -5.32
N ASP A 375 -28.08 21.43 -4.32
CA ASP A 375 -27.17 20.40 -3.81
C ASP A 375 -27.94 19.13 -3.37
N ASP A 376 -27.27 17.99 -3.42
CA ASP A 376 -27.65 16.71 -2.82
C ASP A 376 -29.11 16.29 -3.09
N ILE A 377 -29.42 16.14 -4.39
CA ILE A 377 -30.74 15.69 -4.84
C ILE A 377 -30.85 14.18 -4.65
N LYS A 378 -31.94 13.73 -4.02
CA LYS A 378 -32.29 12.31 -3.89
C LYS A 378 -33.74 12.06 -4.32
N ILE A 379 -33.96 10.98 -5.06
CA ILE A 379 -35.28 10.50 -5.49
C ILE A 379 -35.43 9.05 -5.07
N TYR A 380 -36.56 8.74 -4.44
CA TYR A 380 -36.92 7.41 -3.99
C TYR A 380 -38.18 6.91 -4.70
N ASP A 381 -38.28 5.60 -4.92
CA ASP A 381 -39.48 4.90 -5.44
C ASP A 381 -40.50 4.52 -4.35
N ARG A 382 -40.31 5.06 -3.14
CA ARG A 382 -41.20 4.92 -2.00
C ARG A 382 -41.36 6.22 -1.22
N ALA A 383 -42.44 6.33 -0.46
CA ALA A 383 -42.60 7.38 0.53
C ALA A 383 -41.73 7.08 1.76
N LEU A 384 -40.81 7.99 2.09
CA LEU A 384 -40.05 7.95 3.33
C LEU A 384 -40.93 8.38 4.51
N ILE A 385 -40.69 7.82 5.70
CA ILE A 385 -41.36 8.25 6.93
C ILE A 385 -40.71 9.51 7.52
N ALA A 386 -41.39 10.20 8.43
CA ALA A 386 -40.90 11.45 9.03
C ALA A 386 -39.53 11.30 9.71
N GLU A 387 -39.26 10.15 10.34
CA GLU A 387 -37.96 9.84 10.94
C GLU A 387 -36.84 9.76 9.91
N GLU A 388 -37.08 9.15 8.75
CA GLU A 388 -36.11 9.08 7.65
C GLU A 388 -35.91 10.44 6.97
N ILE A 389 -36.97 11.25 6.87
CA ILE A 389 -36.85 12.64 6.41
C ILE A 389 -36.02 13.47 7.38
N SER A 390 -36.19 13.25 8.69
CA SER A 390 -35.35 13.87 9.71
C SER A 390 -33.91 13.38 9.61
N GLU A 391 -33.70 12.09 9.33
CA GLU A 391 -32.36 11.54 9.09
C GLU A 391 -31.71 12.19 7.87
N LEU A 392 -32.40 12.25 6.71
CA LEU A 392 -31.94 12.92 5.50
C LEU A 392 -31.56 14.39 5.71
N TYR A 393 -32.32 15.11 6.55
CA TYR A 393 -32.01 16.48 6.91
C TYR A 393 -30.75 16.58 7.80
N ASN A 394 -30.50 15.59 8.65
CA ASN A 394 -29.36 15.58 9.56
C ASN A 394 -28.13 14.86 8.99
N THR A 395 -28.23 14.18 7.84
CA THR A 395 -27.10 13.49 7.20
C THR A 395 -26.05 14.48 6.73
N CYS A 396 -24.83 14.36 7.27
CA CYS A 396 -23.66 15.08 6.75
C CYS A 396 -23.04 14.25 5.62
N THR A 397 -22.82 14.86 4.46
CA THR A 397 -22.14 14.22 3.33
C THR A 397 -20.84 14.98 3.06
N PHE A 398 -19.71 14.42 3.46
CA PHE A 398 -18.39 14.92 3.03
C PHE A 398 -17.52 13.75 2.58
N LYS A 399 -16.71 13.99 1.54
CA LYS A 399 -15.80 13.00 0.97
C LYS A 399 -14.39 13.28 1.46
N LEU A 400 -13.78 12.31 2.10
CA LEU A 400 -12.35 12.30 2.40
C LEU A 400 -11.58 11.93 1.14
N ASN A 401 -10.36 12.44 1.02
CA ASN A 401 -9.55 12.29 -0.19
C ASN A 401 -8.28 11.49 0.06
N LEU A 402 -8.40 10.30 0.64
CA LEU A 402 -7.31 9.33 0.59
C LEU A 402 -7.35 8.58 -0.75
N PRO A 403 -6.23 8.44 -1.46
CA PRO A 403 -6.16 7.60 -2.65
C PRO A 403 -6.38 6.13 -2.28
N ASP A 404 -7.09 5.34 -3.10
CA ASP A 404 -7.34 3.92 -2.79
C ASP A 404 -6.04 3.11 -2.61
N THR A 405 -4.99 3.43 -3.38
CA THR A 405 -3.66 2.81 -3.25
C THR A 405 -2.56 3.80 -3.58
N ILE A 406 -1.52 3.85 -2.75
CA ILE A 406 -0.31 4.64 -3.00
C ILE A 406 0.89 3.71 -3.04
N MET A 407 1.63 3.74 -4.16
CA MET A 407 2.91 3.05 -4.29
C MET A 407 4.05 4.06 -4.26
N THR A 408 5.07 3.81 -3.44
CA THR A 408 6.29 4.64 -3.37
C THR A 408 7.56 3.80 -3.37
N CYS A 409 8.67 4.44 -3.72
CA CYS A 409 10.01 3.85 -3.80
C CYS A 409 10.97 4.62 -2.89
N HIS A 410 11.73 3.92 -2.06
CA HIS A 410 12.84 4.50 -1.28
C HIS A 410 12.52 5.71 -0.37
N GLU A 411 11.24 6.03 -0.13
CA GLU A 411 10.90 7.05 0.86
C GLU A 411 10.79 6.41 2.24
N ASP A 412 11.41 7.04 3.23
CA ASP A 412 11.24 6.69 4.66
C ASP A 412 9.76 6.76 5.10
N SER A 413 8.90 7.40 4.29
CA SER A 413 7.46 7.48 4.51
C SER A 413 6.66 8.08 3.34
N VAL A 414 5.39 7.70 3.18
CA VAL A 414 4.39 8.34 2.31
C VAL A 414 3.54 9.35 3.10
N LEU A 415 3.28 10.54 2.55
CA LEU A 415 2.34 11.51 3.12
C LEU A 415 0.88 11.15 2.79
N LEU A 416 0.06 10.97 3.83
CA LEU A 416 -1.38 10.79 3.75
C LEU A 416 -2.09 12.06 4.25
N GLU A 417 -3.00 12.62 3.44
CA GLU A 417 -3.75 13.84 3.75
C GLU A 417 -5.22 13.67 3.35
N PRO A 418 -6.14 13.38 4.29
CA PRO A 418 -7.55 13.11 4.01
C PRO A 418 -8.38 14.38 3.79
N GLY A 419 -7.80 15.55 4.07
CA GLY A 419 -8.44 16.87 3.95
C GLY A 419 -8.22 17.76 5.18
N ALA A 420 -8.17 19.07 4.96
CA ALA A 420 -7.84 20.07 5.98
C ALA A 420 -9.07 20.64 6.72
N GLY A 421 -8.88 21.07 7.97
CA GLY A 421 -9.85 21.92 8.69
C GLY A 421 -10.91 21.18 9.52
N PHE A 422 -10.75 19.88 9.78
CA PHE A 422 -11.58 19.13 10.72
C PHE A 422 -11.21 19.47 12.18
N LEU A 423 -12.16 19.29 13.12
CA LEU A 423 -11.90 19.46 14.56
C LEU A 423 -11.01 18.37 15.14
N SER A 424 -11.12 17.13 14.64
CA SER A 424 -10.29 16.01 15.07
C SER A 424 -10.01 15.06 13.92
N TYR A 425 -8.86 14.38 14.05
CA TYR A 425 -8.38 13.31 13.19
C TYR A 425 -8.01 12.17 14.13
N GLU A 426 -8.33 10.93 13.76
CA GLU A 426 -8.00 9.72 14.50
C GLU A 426 -7.57 8.66 13.47
N TRP A 427 -6.26 8.46 13.36
CA TRP A 427 -5.69 7.49 12.42
C TRP A 427 -5.68 6.08 13.02
N SER A 428 -5.73 5.07 12.15
CA SER A 428 -5.49 3.65 12.46
C SER A 428 -4.21 3.37 13.25
N THR A 429 -3.21 4.23 13.14
CA THR A 429 -1.95 4.19 13.91
C THR A 429 -2.06 4.76 15.32
N GLY A 430 -3.17 5.41 15.65
CA GLY A 430 -3.39 6.20 16.86
C GLY A 430 -2.86 7.64 16.79
N ASP A 431 -2.41 8.11 15.61
CA ASP A 431 -2.06 9.51 15.41
C ASP A 431 -3.32 10.38 15.34
N THR A 432 -3.22 11.65 15.74
CA THR A 432 -4.32 12.61 15.74
C THR A 432 -4.02 13.88 14.95
N THR A 433 -2.95 13.89 14.15
CA THR A 433 -2.62 15.02 13.28
C THR A 433 -3.41 15.00 11.98
N GLU A 434 -3.56 16.17 11.36
CA GLU A 434 -4.24 16.36 10.08
C GLU A 434 -3.62 15.57 8.92
N ILE A 435 -2.33 15.27 9.01
CA ILE A 435 -1.56 14.46 8.06
C ILE A 435 -0.91 13.28 8.77
N LEU A 436 -0.64 12.19 8.05
CA LEU A 436 0.12 11.03 8.55
C LEU A 436 1.26 10.70 7.60
N TYR A 437 2.41 10.32 8.15
CA TYR A 437 3.54 9.75 7.39
C TYR A 437 3.53 8.24 7.55
N ALA A 438 3.02 7.51 6.55
CA ALA A 438 2.99 6.05 6.52
C ALA A 438 4.39 5.49 6.24
N LYS A 439 4.92 4.68 7.16
CA LYS A 439 6.31 4.17 7.11
C LYS A 439 6.43 2.69 6.78
N GLU A 440 5.31 1.99 6.81
CA GLU A 440 5.22 0.56 6.59
C GLU A 440 4.14 0.28 5.55
N THR A 441 4.32 -0.78 4.76
CA THR A 441 3.29 -1.27 3.84
C THR A 441 2.08 -1.77 4.64
N GLY A 442 0.88 -1.38 4.22
CA GLY A 442 -0.37 -1.77 4.88
C GLY A 442 -1.51 -0.81 4.63
N THR A 443 -2.69 -1.17 5.15
CA THR A 443 -3.89 -0.33 5.07
C THR A 443 -3.90 0.69 6.21
N TYR A 444 -4.05 1.97 5.86
CA TYR A 444 -4.23 3.07 6.80
C TYR A 444 -5.63 3.62 6.64
N TYR A 445 -6.34 3.82 7.73
CA TYR A 445 -7.61 4.56 7.75
C TYR A 445 -7.57 5.73 8.71
N VAL A 446 -8.46 6.70 8.50
CA VAL A 446 -8.63 7.88 9.35
C VAL A 446 -10.11 8.15 9.59
N ASP A 447 -10.46 8.42 10.84
CA ASP A 447 -11.75 8.99 11.24
C ASP A 447 -11.55 10.49 11.49
N VAL A 448 -12.37 11.34 10.87
CA VAL A 448 -12.32 12.79 11.12
C VAL A 448 -13.66 13.31 11.59
N THR A 449 -13.63 14.34 12.43
CA THR A 449 -14.85 15.03 12.91
C THR A 449 -14.79 16.51 12.57
N ASP A 450 -15.84 17.08 11.97
CA ASP A 450 -15.91 18.51 11.63
C ASP A 450 -16.37 19.40 12.82
N VAL A 451 -16.46 20.72 12.58
CA VAL A 451 -16.92 21.73 13.56
C VAL A 451 -18.36 21.55 14.05
N ASN A 452 -19.17 20.84 13.27
CA ASN A 452 -20.58 20.59 13.57
C ASN A 452 -20.80 19.21 14.21
N GLY A 453 -19.74 18.41 14.39
CA GLY A 453 -19.79 17.08 14.99
C GLY A 453 -20.08 15.95 14.01
N CYS A 454 -19.98 16.20 12.69
CA CYS A 454 -20.12 15.20 11.64
C CYS A 454 -18.84 14.37 11.53
N THR A 455 -18.96 13.05 11.39
CA THR A 455 -17.83 12.11 11.26
C THR A 455 -17.76 11.46 9.89
N ALA A 456 -16.57 11.20 9.36
CA ALA A 456 -16.37 10.34 8.19
C ALA A 456 -15.08 9.52 8.34
N ILE A 457 -15.07 8.37 7.67
CA ILE A 457 -13.95 7.43 7.66
C ILE A 457 -13.52 7.20 6.21
N ASP A 458 -12.20 7.14 6.00
CA ASP A 458 -11.61 6.81 4.71
C ASP A 458 -10.33 6.00 4.90
N SER A 459 -9.95 5.25 3.87
CA SER A 459 -8.82 4.31 3.93
C SER A 459 -8.00 4.29 2.66
N THR A 460 -6.71 4.00 2.79
CA THR A 460 -5.76 3.85 1.70
C THR A 460 -4.84 2.67 1.97
N TYR A 461 -4.50 1.92 0.92
CA TYR A 461 -3.42 0.94 1.00
C TYR A 461 -2.10 1.58 0.58
N VAL A 462 -1.11 1.59 1.46
CA VAL A 462 0.23 2.09 1.16
C VAL A 462 1.14 0.90 0.86
N ASN A 463 1.77 0.91 -0.32
CA ASN A 463 2.76 -0.06 -0.74
C ASN A 463 4.14 0.60 -0.90
N ILE A 464 5.03 0.39 0.08
CA ILE A 464 6.41 0.89 0.02
C ILE A 464 7.27 -0.22 -0.59
N ILE A 465 7.69 -0.04 -1.84
CA ILE A 465 8.58 -0.99 -2.52
C ILE A 465 10.03 -0.65 -2.19
N ASN A 466 10.72 -1.63 -1.62
CA ASN A 466 12.17 -1.59 -1.45
C ASN A 466 12.80 -2.50 -2.51
N VAL A 467 13.39 -1.91 -3.54
CA VAL A 467 14.17 -2.64 -4.54
C VAL A 467 15.64 -2.55 -4.16
N TYR A 468 16.28 -3.70 -4.00
CA TYR A 468 17.74 -3.76 -3.94
C TYR A 468 18.26 -5.06 -4.55
N ILE A 469 19.45 -4.99 -5.14
CA ILE A 469 20.23 -6.12 -5.63
C ILE A 469 21.02 -6.67 -4.44
N GLU A 470 20.92 -7.97 -4.18
CA GLU A 470 21.57 -8.60 -3.02
C GLU A 470 23.10 -8.51 -3.08
N GLN A 471 23.65 -8.59 -4.30
CA GLN A 471 25.07 -8.44 -4.54
C GLN A 471 25.42 -6.96 -4.57
N GLY A 472 26.26 -6.53 -3.64
CA GLY A 472 26.90 -5.22 -3.72
C GLY A 472 28.02 -5.19 -4.77
N ASP A 473 28.60 -4.00 -4.97
CA ASP A 473 29.73 -3.81 -5.87
C ASP A 473 30.84 -4.84 -5.63
N THR A 474 31.14 -5.64 -6.64
CA THR A 474 32.03 -6.81 -6.53
C THR A 474 32.99 -6.86 -7.71
N ALA A 475 34.20 -7.40 -7.50
CA ALA A 475 35.16 -7.67 -8.56
C ALA A 475 35.19 -9.16 -8.89
N ILE A 476 35.16 -9.49 -10.19
CA ILE A 476 35.27 -10.86 -10.73
C ILE A 476 36.43 -10.95 -11.73
N LEU A 477 36.98 -12.15 -11.93
CA LEU A 477 37.97 -12.37 -12.99
C LEU A 477 37.29 -12.36 -14.36
N ILE A 478 38.00 -11.89 -15.39
CA ILE A 478 37.49 -11.95 -16.76
C ILE A 478 37.12 -13.39 -17.15
N GLY A 479 35.90 -13.56 -17.66
CA GLY A 479 35.33 -14.86 -18.01
C GLY A 479 34.58 -15.57 -16.89
N ASP A 480 34.67 -15.09 -15.64
CA ASP A 480 33.82 -15.58 -14.55
C ASP A 480 32.39 -15.04 -14.69
N SER A 481 31.44 -15.79 -14.13
CA SER A 481 30.04 -15.40 -14.05
C SER A 481 29.65 -15.07 -12.61
N ILE A 482 28.72 -14.13 -12.44
CA ILE A 482 28.08 -13.84 -11.16
C ILE A 482 26.56 -13.81 -11.36
N GLU A 483 25.83 -14.33 -10.38
CA GLU A 483 24.38 -14.23 -10.29
C GLU A 483 24.02 -12.96 -9.52
N LEU A 484 23.16 -12.13 -10.10
CA LEU A 484 22.57 -10.95 -9.50
C LEU A 484 21.12 -11.25 -9.18
N SER A 485 20.73 -11.19 -7.91
CA SER A 485 19.39 -11.49 -7.41
C SER A 485 18.77 -10.26 -6.75
N LEU A 486 17.46 -10.12 -6.89
CA LEU A 486 16.69 -9.17 -6.10
C LEU A 486 16.57 -9.64 -4.64
N GLY A 487 16.71 -8.71 -3.71
CA GLY A 487 16.56 -8.95 -2.28
C GLY A 487 15.13 -9.20 -1.84
N THR A 488 15.00 -9.76 -0.64
CA THR A 488 13.77 -10.39 -0.12
C THR A 488 12.60 -9.42 0.18
N THR A 489 12.69 -8.15 -0.18
CA THR A 489 11.63 -7.15 -0.03
C THR A 489 10.70 -7.05 -1.24
N TYR A 490 10.89 -7.91 -2.25
CA TYR A 490 9.92 -8.14 -3.32
C TYR A 490 8.72 -9.00 -2.87
N TYR A 491 8.90 -9.75 -1.78
CA TYR A 491 7.90 -10.68 -1.31
C TYR A 491 6.95 -9.98 -0.34
N ASN A 492 5.65 -9.95 -0.67
CA ASN A 492 4.59 -9.59 0.27
C ASN A 492 4.44 -10.60 1.44
N HIS A 493 5.44 -11.46 1.64
CA HIS A 493 5.47 -12.51 2.64
C HIS A 493 6.91 -12.77 3.13
N PRO A 494 7.13 -13.19 4.39
CA PRO A 494 8.48 -13.40 4.92
C PRO A 494 9.08 -14.75 4.49
N LEU A 495 10.26 -14.80 3.84
CA LEU A 495 10.93 -16.06 3.45
C LEU A 495 11.18 -17.04 4.62
N SER A 496 11.24 -16.52 5.85
CA SER A 496 11.31 -17.31 7.08
C SER A 496 10.38 -16.70 8.11
N LEU A 497 9.35 -17.44 8.50
CA LEU A 497 8.37 -17.00 9.50
C LEU A 497 8.44 -17.92 10.73
N ASN A 498 8.66 -17.34 11.90
CA ASN A 498 8.77 -18.11 13.14
C ASN A 498 7.42 -18.81 13.42
N GLY A 499 7.46 -20.12 13.69
CA GLY A 499 6.25 -20.91 13.88
C GLY A 499 5.64 -21.46 12.60
N PHE A 500 6.20 -21.18 11.41
CA PHE A 500 5.68 -21.64 10.12
C PHE A 500 6.77 -22.24 9.23
N SER A 501 6.36 -23.09 8.28
CA SER A 501 7.21 -23.68 7.25
C SER A 501 6.65 -23.33 5.87
N TYR A 502 7.43 -22.65 5.05
CA TYR A 502 7.04 -22.28 3.69
C TYR A 502 6.78 -23.52 2.81
N GLN A 503 5.68 -23.52 2.07
CA GLN A 503 5.23 -24.65 1.24
C GLN A 503 5.30 -24.37 -0.27
N GLY A 504 5.36 -23.11 -0.68
CA GLY A 504 5.46 -22.70 -2.08
C GLY A 504 4.43 -21.65 -2.46
N GLU A 505 4.38 -21.37 -3.76
CA GLU A 505 3.52 -20.37 -4.39
C GLU A 505 2.55 -21.04 -5.37
N LEU A 506 1.30 -20.57 -5.42
CA LEU A 506 0.28 -20.94 -6.40
C LEU A 506 -0.52 -19.70 -6.78
N ASN A 507 -0.69 -19.42 -8.09
CA ASN A 507 -1.42 -18.26 -8.60
C ASN A 507 -0.98 -16.88 -8.03
N GLY A 508 0.28 -16.75 -7.59
CA GLY A 508 0.79 -15.53 -6.95
C GLY A 508 0.58 -15.46 -5.44
N HIS A 509 -0.20 -16.38 -4.86
CA HIS A 509 -0.39 -16.51 -3.42
C HIS A 509 0.75 -17.34 -2.81
N ASN A 510 1.16 -17.00 -1.59
CA ASN A 510 2.25 -17.67 -0.89
C ASN A 510 1.76 -18.41 0.36
N TYR A 511 2.13 -19.67 0.48
CA TYR A 511 1.51 -20.58 1.44
C TYR A 511 2.50 -21.14 2.45
N TYR A 512 2.04 -21.21 3.70
CA TYR A 512 2.81 -21.67 4.84
C TYR A 512 2.00 -22.63 5.68
N ILE A 513 2.60 -23.73 6.13
CA ILE A 513 2.01 -24.60 7.15
C ILE A 513 2.58 -24.23 8.52
N SER A 514 1.72 -24.07 9.51
CA SER A 514 2.14 -23.90 10.91
C SER A 514 2.97 -25.09 11.41
N THR A 515 3.87 -24.82 12.37
CA THR A 515 4.71 -25.83 13.04
C THR A 515 4.17 -26.24 14.41
N ASN A 516 3.12 -25.56 14.89
CA ASN A 516 2.37 -25.89 16.09
C ASN A 516 0.87 -25.88 15.78
N SER A 517 0.08 -26.63 16.54
CA SER A 517 -1.38 -26.66 16.42
C SER A 517 -2.04 -25.63 17.35
N GLU A 518 -3.07 -24.94 16.85
CA GLU A 518 -3.82 -23.89 17.57
C GLU A 518 -5.34 -24.12 17.45
N TYR A 519 -6.12 -23.43 18.29
CA TYR A 519 -7.56 -23.30 18.07
C TYR A 519 -7.80 -22.43 16.83
N TRP A 520 -8.90 -22.64 16.12
CA TRP A 520 -9.16 -21.93 14.86
C TRP A 520 -9.13 -20.39 15.01
N ILE A 521 -9.70 -19.85 16.09
CA ILE A 521 -9.71 -18.40 16.37
C ILE A 521 -8.29 -17.86 16.61
N ASP A 522 -7.48 -18.60 17.36
CA ASP A 522 -6.08 -18.23 17.62
C ASP A 522 -5.28 -18.32 16.31
N ALA A 523 -5.48 -19.37 15.53
CA ALA A 523 -4.84 -19.56 14.22
C ALA A 523 -5.16 -18.41 13.26
N LYS A 524 -6.43 -17.98 13.20
CA LYS A 524 -6.86 -16.79 12.44
C LYS A 524 -6.11 -15.54 12.91
N SER A 525 -6.12 -15.27 14.21
CA SER A 525 -5.43 -14.11 14.77
C SER A 525 -3.91 -14.16 14.53
N THR A 526 -3.31 -15.34 14.59
CA THR A 526 -1.89 -15.54 14.31
C THR A 526 -1.57 -15.22 12.85
N CYS A 527 -2.38 -15.71 11.90
CA CYS A 527 -2.24 -15.37 10.48
C CYS A 527 -2.37 -13.87 10.22
N GLU A 528 -3.39 -13.22 10.80
CA GLU A 528 -3.63 -11.78 10.64
C GLU A 528 -2.50 -10.95 11.24
N SER A 529 -1.92 -11.37 12.36
CA SER A 529 -0.82 -10.65 13.03
C SER A 529 0.47 -10.58 12.21
N VAL A 530 0.61 -11.46 11.23
CA VAL A 530 1.78 -11.51 10.34
C VAL A 530 1.49 -10.98 8.93
N GLY A 531 0.29 -10.41 8.73
CA GLY A 531 -0.11 -9.76 7.48
C GLY A 531 -0.72 -10.69 6.43
N GLY A 532 -1.08 -11.92 6.78
CA GLY A 532 -1.82 -12.84 5.91
C GLY A 532 -3.14 -13.27 6.54
N HIS A 533 -3.75 -14.34 6.03
CA HIS A 533 -5.00 -14.89 6.57
C HIS A 533 -4.98 -16.42 6.60
N LEU A 534 -5.95 -17.03 7.28
CA LEU A 534 -6.19 -18.47 7.10
C LEU A 534 -6.57 -18.71 5.64
N ILE A 535 -6.01 -19.78 5.08
CA ILE A 535 -6.15 -20.09 3.66
C ILE A 535 -7.60 -20.10 3.19
N THR A 536 -7.83 -19.54 2.02
CA THR A 536 -9.07 -19.70 1.27
C THR A 536 -8.84 -20.64 0.08
N ILE A 537 -9.91 -21.24 -0.44
CA ILE A 537 -9.80 -22.25 -1.51
C ILE A 537 -10.86 -21.99 -2.57
N GLU A 538 -10.42 -21.43 -3.69
CA GLU A 538 -11.31 -21.00 -4.77
C GLU A 538 -11.59 -22.10 -5.79
N ASN A 539 -10.75 -23.14 -5.86
CA ASN A 539 -10.87 -24.18 -6.88
C ASN A 539 -10.17 -25.51 -6.51
N GLN A 540 -10.38 -26.52 -7.35
CA GLN A 540 -9.80 -27.86 -7.14
C GLN A 540 -8.28 -27.90 -7.18
N ILE A 541 -7.63 -27.04 -7.99
CA ILE A 541 -6.16 -27.02 -8.12
C ILE A 541 -5.54 -26.56 -6.80
N GLU A 542 -6.10 -25.51 -6.22
CA GLU A 542 -5.69 -25.00 -4.91
C GLU A 542 -5.96 -26.01 -3.80
N ASN A 543 -7.14 -26.64 -3.78
CA ASN A 543 -7.42 -27.72 -2.82
C ASN A 543 -6.38 -28.85 -2.87
N ASP A 544 -5.95 -29.25 -4.08
CA ASP A 544 -4.94 -30.29 -4.27
C ASP A 544 -3.54 -29.83 -3.83
N PHE A 545 -3.23 -28.54 -4.00
CA PHE A 545 -1.99 -27.93 -3.54
C PHE A 545 -1.89 -27.92 -2.01
N VAL A 546 -2.96 -27.51 -1.34
CA VAL A 546 -3.09 -27.50 0.13
C VAL A 546 -3.00 -28.92 0.70
N LEU A 547 -3.63 -29.89 0.03
CA LEU A 547 -3.49 -31.31 0.39
C LEU A 547 -2.02 -31.78 0.33
N GLY A 548 -1.20 -31.21 -0.54
CA GLY A 548 0.24 -31.48 -0.61
C GLY A 548 1.03 -31.04 0.62
N MET A 549 0.51 -30.10 1.41
CA MET A 549 1.13 -29.52 2.62
C MET A 549 0.87 -30.36 3.88
N TYR A 550 0.17 -31.48 3.74
CA TYR A 550 -0.38 -32.24 4.84
C TYR A 550 0.69 -32.68 5.87
N PRO A 551 0.61 -32.22 7.14
CA PRO A 551 1.64 -32.49 8.14
C PRO A 551 1.52 -33.88 8.79
N GLY A 552 0.55 -34.70 8.35
CA GLY A 552 0.22 -35.99 8.98
C GLY A 552 -1.01 -35.95 9.89
N SER A 553 -1.69 -34.81 9.99
CA SER A 553 -2.96 -34.59 10.71
C SER A 553 -3.84 -33.59 9.95
N ASP A 554 -5.12 -33.54 10.28
CA ASP A 554 -6.09 -32.58 9.73
C ASP A 554 -5.61 -31.12 9.96
N ILE A 555 -6.02 -30.22 9.07
CA ILE A 555 -5.56 -28.82 9.05
C ILE A 555 -6.71 -27.83 9.00
N TRP A 556 -6.61 -26.70 9.71
CA TRP A 556 -7.56 -25.60 9.58
C TRP A 556 -7.42 -24.84 8.27
N ILE A 557 -8.57 -24.52 7.69
CA ILE A 557 -8.73 -23.58 6.58
C ILE A 557 -9.65 -22.43 7.00
N GLY A 558 -9.63 -21.33 6.26
CA GLY A 558 -10.32 -20.08 6.59
C GLY A 558 -11.83 -20.08 6.37
N LEU A 559 -12.46 -21.24 6.14
CA LEU A 559 -13.91 -21.32 5.95
C LEU A 559 -14.61 -21.52 7.31
N THR A 560 -15.63 -20.71 7.57
CA THR A 560 -16.41 -20.78 8.82
C THR A 560 -17.85 -20.36 8.58
N ASP A 561 -18.78 -20.92 9.34
CA ASP A 561 -20.17 -20.49 9.42
C ASP A 561 -20.52 -19.93 10.81
N GLU A 562 -19.52 -19.49 11.59
CA GLU A 562 -19.68 -18.99 12.97
C GLU A 562 -20.66 -17.81 13.11
N ILE A 563 -20.88 -17.06 12.02
CA ILE A 563 -21.85 -15.95 11.98
C ILE A 563 -23.27 -16.47 11.75
N GLN A 564 -23.42 -17.47 10.88
CA GLN A 564 -24.70 -18.05 10.52
C GLN A 564 -24.53 -19.52 10.12
N GLU A 565 -24.96 -20.40 11.02
CA GLU A 565 -25.02 -21.86 10.83
C GLU A 565 -25.49 -22.28 9.44
N GLY A 566 -24.70 -23.13 8.78
CA GLY A 566 -24.95 -23.63 7.43
C GLY A 566 -24.67 -22.62 6.31
N SER A 567 -24.30 -21.38 6.64
CA SER A 567 -23.90 -20.33 5.71
C SER A 567 -22.41 -20.02 5.86
N PHE A 568 -21.60 -20.90 5.28
CA PHE A 568 -20.15 -20.78 5.28
C PHE A 568 -19.67 -19.57 4.49
N GLN A 569 -18.70 -18.85 5.05
CA GLN A 569 -17.99 -17.75 4.44
C GLN A 569 -16.49 -17.88 4.71
N TRP A 570 -15.68 -17.30 3.82
CA TRP A 570 -14.24 -17.20 4.01
C TRP A 570 -13.90 -16.05 4.97
N VAL A 571 -12.80 -16.18 5.71
CA VAL A 571 -12.25 -15.11 6.57
C VAL A 571 -11.94 -13.81 5.83
N THR A 572 -11.75 -13.87 4.50
CA THR A 572 -11.49 -12.72 3.61
C THR A 572 -12.76 -12.05 3.09
N ASN A 573 -13.95 -12.63 3.32
CA ASN A 573 -15.23 -12.27 2.69
C ASN A 573 -15.27 -12.43 1.16
N GLU A 574 -14.34 -13.17 0.56
CA GLU A 574 -14.38 -13.49 -0.86
C GLU A 574 -15.58 -14.39 -1.22
N TYR A 575 -15.91 -14.43 -2.52
CA TYR A 575 -17.10 -15.13 -2.99
C TYR A 575 -16.95 -16.67 -2.89
N PHE A 576 -17.67 -17.28 -1.95
CA PHE A 576 -17.69 -18.73 -1.72
C PHE A 576 -18.37 -19.50 -2.86
N SER A 577 -17.58 -19.99 -3.82
CA SER A 577 -18.08 -20.67 -5.02
C SER A 577 -17.61 -22.13 -5.20
N TYR A 578 -16.53 -22.53 -4.53
CA TYR A 578 -16.00 -23.88 -4.56
C TYR A 578 -16.22 -24.59 -3.21
N THR A 579 -16.60 -25.86 -3.28
CA THR A 579 -16.78 -26.70 -2.09
C THR A 579 -16.15 -28.06 -2.28
N ASN A 580 -15.58 -28.61 -1.22
CA ASN A 580 -15.01 -29.95 -1.24
C ASN A 580 -15.32 -30.77 0.02
N TRP A 581 -16.54 -30.61 0.54
CA TRP A 581 -17.04 -31.33 1.71
C TRP A 581 -16.91 -32.86 1.59
N ASP A 582 -16.59 -33.50 2.71
CA ASP A 582 -16.59 -34.96 2.84
C ASP A 582 -18.03 -35.51 2.82
N VAL A 583 -18.17 -36.82 2.71
CA VAL A 583 -19.47 -37.46 2.66
C VAL A 583 -20.25 -37.17 3.95
N ASN A 584 -21.42 -36.55 3.79
CA ASN A 584 -22.30 -36.06 4.86
C ASN A 584 -21.74 -34.87 5.64
N GLN A 585 -20.83 -34.07 5.08
CA GLN A 585 -20.36 -32.83 5.67
C GLN A 585 -20.89 -31.62 4.86
N PRO A 586 -21.01 -30.43 5.46
CA PRO A 586 -20.89 -30.17 6.90
C PRO A 586 -22.10 -30.78 7.66
N ASP A 587 -21.88 -31.34 8.85
CA ASP A 587 -22.95 -31.98 9.65
C ASP A 587 -23.28 -31.28 10.97
N ASN A 588 -22.56 -30.22 11.29
CA ASN A 588 -22.68 -29.43 12.49
C ASN A 588 -22.69 -30.30 13.77
N TYR A 589 -21.83 -31.31 13.81
CA TYR A 589 -21.83 -32.28 14.89
C TYR A 589 -21.19 -31.71 16.18
N ASN A 590 -22.01 -31.10 17.03
CA ASN A 590 -21.65 -30.37 18.26
C ASN A 590 -21.31 -28.88 18.07
N ASN A 591 -22.08 -28.15 17.24
CA ASN A 591 -21.86 -26.72 17.00
C ASN A 591 -20.49 -26.49 16.37
N GLU A 592 -20.28 -27.19 15.26
CA GLU A 592 -19.03 -27.24 14.52
C GLU A 592 -19.02 -26.07 13.54
N ASP A 593 -18.39 -24.95 13.92
CA ASP A 593 -18.44 -23.71 13.12
C ASP A 593 -17.20 -23.49 12.22
N TYR A 594 -16.16 -24.32 12.34
CA TYR A 594 -14.82 -24.07 11.79
C TYR A 594 -14.34 -25.20 10.89
N THR A 595 -13.85 -24.89 9.69
CA THR A 595 -13.58 -25.93 8.70
C THR A 595 -12.15 -26.47 8.77
N GLU A 596 -12.01 -27.80 8.84
CA GLU A 596 -10.77 -28.55 8.63
C GLU A 596 -10.72 -29.15 7.21
N MET A 597 -9.51 -29.36 6.69
CA MET A 597 -9.22 -30.27 5.57
C MET A 597 -8.55 -31.55 6.09
N ARG A 598 -9.07 -32.69 5.62
CA ARG A 598 -8.61 -34.05 5.93
C ARG A 598 -7.52 -34.56 4.97
N PRO A 599 -6.81 -35.66 5.29
CA PRO A 599 -5.77 -36.27 4.45
C PRO A 599 -6.27 -36.82 3.11
N ASN A 600 -7.59 -36.91 2.94
CA ASN A 600 -8.24 -37.26 1.67
C ASN A 600 -8.56 -36.03 0.80
N GLY A 601 -8.20 -34.82 1.25
CA GLY A 601 -8.48 -33.53 0.63
C GLY A 601 -9.89 -33.01 0.86
N LYS A 602 -10.73 -33.73 1.60
CA LYS A 602 -12.14 -33.36 1.85
C LYS A 602 -12.30 -32.53 3.12
N TRP A 603 -13.34 -31.71 3.14
CA TRP A 603 -13.59 -30.77 4.24
C TRP A 603 -14.58 -31.32 5.26
N ASN A 604 -14.41 -30.91 6.51
CA ASN A 604 -15.28 -31.20 7.64
C ASN A 604 -15.37 -29.96 8.52
N ASP A 605 -16.53 -29.64 9.05
CA ASP A 605 -16.69 -28.60 10.05
C ASP A 605 -16.29 -29.14 11.44
N LYS A 606 -15.82 -28.29 12.35
CA LYS A 606 -15.36 -28.67 13.69
C LYS A 606 -15.65 -27.61 14.74
N PRO A 607 -15.69 -27.99 16.03
CA PRO A 607 -16.00 -27.07 17.11
C PRO A 607 -14.75 -26.26 17.49
N SER A 608 -14.96 -25.11 18.12
CA SER A 608 -13.91 -24.17 18.56
C SER A 608 -12.82 -24.77 19.47
N ASN A 609 -13.05 -25.95 20.07
CA ASN A 609 -12.20 -26.53 21.10
C ASN A 609 -11.24 -27.62 20.59
N VAL A 610 -10.97 -27.67 19.29
CA VAL A 610 -10.00 -28.59 18.68
C VAL A 610 -8.72 -27.84 18.33
N TYR A 611 -7.58 -28.49 18.54
CA TYR A 611 -6.27 -28.00 18.11
C TYR A 611 -5.89 -28.65 16.80
N GLN A 612 -5.56 -27.85 15.78
CA GLN A 612 -5.01 -28.36 14.53
C GLN A 612 -3.88 -27.47 14.02
N TYR A 613 -3.05 -28.05 13.18
CA TYR A 613 -2.20 -27.24 12.31
C TYR A 613 -3.10 -26.47 11.36
N TYR A 614 -2.62 -25.35 10.87
CA TYR A 614 -3.35 -24.43 10.00
C TYR A 614 -2.44 -23.91 8.91
N VAL A 615 -3.05 -23.54 7.79
CA VAL A 615 -2.36 -22.98 6.63
C VAL A 615 -2.58 -21.48 6.60
N LEU A 616 -1.47 -20.76 6.55
CA LEU A 616 -1.38 -19.32 6.35
C LEU A 616 -1.19 -19.05 4.86
N GLU A 617 -1.97 -18.11 4.36
CA GLU A 617 -1.92 -17.60 3.01
C GLU A 617 -1.60 -16.10 3.03
N PHE A 618 -0.73 -15.70 2.11
CA PHE A 618 -0.54 -14.31 1.72
C PHE A 618 -1.05 -14.13 0.30
N ASP A 619 -2.01 -13.22 0.12
CA ASP A 619 -2.51 -12.82 -1.18
C ASP A 619 -1.37 -12.32 -2.10
N PRO A 620 -1.51 -12.45 -3.43
CA PRO A 620 -0.61 -11.82 -4.37
C PRO A 620 -0.62 -10.31 -4.12
N PRO A 621 0.48 -9.61 -4.44
CA PRO A 621 0.41 -8.16 -4.55
C PRO A 621 -0.75 -7.79 -5.46
N SER A 622 -1.58 -6.82 -5.06
CA SER A 622 -2.72 -6.31 -5.84
C SER A 622 -2.31 -5.69 -7.19
N ILE A 623 -1.04 -5.81 -7.59
CA ILE A 623 -0.40 -5.22 -8.77
C ILE A 623 0.65 -6.19 -9.30
N SER A 624 0.55 -6.58 -10.57
CA SER A 624 1.63 -7.27 -11.29
C SER A 624 2.80 -6.31 -11.46
N LEU A 625 3.89 -6.54 -10.74
CA LEU A 625 5.10 -5.73 -10.84
C LEU A 625 5.96 -6.24 -12.02
N ASP A 626 6.22 -5.37 -12.98
CA ASP A 626 7.10 -5.67 -14.12
C ASP A 626 8.56 -5.42 -13.73
N ILE A 627 9.40 -6.46 -13.84
CA ILE A 627 10.85 -6.38 -13.62
C ILE A 627 11.53 -6.16 -14.98
N LEU A 628 12.48 -5.23 -15.04
CA LEU A 628 13.31 -4.99 -16.21
C LEU A 628 14.76 -4.73 -15.82
N TRP A 629 15.64 -5.69 -16.09
CA TRP A 629 17.09 -5.51 -16.00
C TRP A 629 17.62 -4.71 -17.19
N SER A 630 18.77 -4.04 -17.02
CA SER A 630 19.48 -3.36 -18.11
C SER A 630 19.95 -4.30 -19.23
N THR A 631 19.94 -5.62 -18.99
CA THR A 631 20.14 -6.67 -19.98
C THR A 631 18.91 -6.92 -20.87
N GLY A 632 17.74 -6.40 -20.48
CA GLY A 632 16.43 -6.69 -21.07
C GLY A 632 15.72 -7.92 -20.47
N ASP A 633 16.28 -8.54 -19.43
CA ASP A 633 15.68 -9.67 -18.73
C ASP A 633 14.58 -9.20 -17.76
N THR A 634 13.60 -10.06 -17.50
CA THR A 634 12.44 -9.76 -16.64
C THR A 634 12.30 -10.74 -15.46
N THR A 635 13.33 -11.54 -15.21
CA THR A 635 13.36 -12.49 -14.08
C THR A 635 13.86 -11.83 -12.81
N THR A 636 13.61 -12.48 -11.66
CA THR A 636 14.07 -12.02 -10.33
C THR A 636 15.58 -12.14 -10.11
N SER A 637 16.27 -12.82 -11.02
CA SER A 637 17.72 -13.01 -10.97
C SER A 637 18.31 -13.18 -12.36
N ILE A 638 19.47 -12.55 -12.61
CA ILE A 638 20.21 -12.71 -13.86
C ILE A 638 21.61 -13.27 -13.59
N THR A 639 22.11 -14.13 -14.48
CA THR A 639 23.53 -14.50 -14.48
C THR A 639 24.26 -13.69 -15.54
N VAL A 640 25.27 -12.95 -15.14
CA VAL A 640 26.04 -12.07 -16.02
C VAL A 640 27.49 -12.53 -16.10
N THR A 641 28.12 -12.36 -17.27
CA THR A 641 29.54 -12.67 -17.53
C THR A 641 30.16 -11.48 -18.29
N PRO A 642 30.28 -10.32 -17.63
CA PRO A 642 30.83 -9.13 -18.29
C PRO A 642 32.31 -9.32 -18.65
N ASN A 643 32.71 -8.80 -19.82
CA ASN A 643 34.12 -8.78 -20.25
C ASN A 643 34.84 -7.48 -19.87
N LEU A 644 34.10 -6.48 -19.39
CA LEU A 644 34.56 -5.17 -18.95
C LEU A 644 33.74 -4.76 -17.73
N THR A 645 34.28 -3.89 -16.88
CA THR A 645 33.53 -3.29 -15.77
C THR A 645 32.19 -2.75 -16.26
N THR A 646 31.10 -3.28 -15.71
CA THR A 646 29.73 -2.99 -16.18
C THR A 646 28.83 -2.73 -14.99
N THR A 647 28.03 -1.66 -15.08
CA THR A 647 26.95 -1.37 -14.13
C THR A 647 25.66 -1.97 -14.65
N TYR A 648 25.03 -2.81 -13.84
CA TYR A 648 23.70 -3.36 -14.08
C TYR A 648 22.69 -2.55 -13.29
N THR A 649 21.53 -2.32 -13.90
CA THR A 649 20.39 -1.63 -13.29
C THR A 649 19.19 -2.54 -13.37
N VAL A 650 18.37 -2.56 -12.33
CA VAL A 650 17.05 -3.20 -12.34
C VAL A 650 16.00 -2.13 -12.11
N GLU A 651 14.95 -2.15 -12.90
CA GLU A 651 13.75 -1.34 -12.76
C GLU A 651 12.58 -2.25 -12.38
N ILE A 652 11.77 -1.81 -11.41
CA ILE A 652 10.50 -2.45 -11.07
C ILE A 652 9.39 -1.40 -11.21
N THR A 653 8.33 -1.72 -11.96
CA THR A 653 7.21 -0.79 -12.21
C THR A 653 5.85 -1.47 -12.08
N ASP A 654 4.84 -0.70 -11.70
CA ASP A 654 3.42 -1.06 -11.78
C ASP A 654 2.72 -0.46 -13.02
N GLY A 655 3.49 0.11 -13.96
CA GLY A 655 2.99 0.84 -15.12
C GLY A 655 2.73 2.34 -14.88
N VAL A 656 2.84 2.83 -13.64
CA VAL A 656 2.67 4.25 -13.26
C VAL A 656 3.90 4.79 -12.53
N ASN A 657 4.36 4.12 -11.48
CA ASN A 657 5.56 4.43 -10.73
C ASN A 657 6.64 3.37 -10.96
N TRP A 658 7.89 3.74 -10.72
CA TRP A 658 9.04 2.87 -10.96
C TRP A 658 10.11 3.09 -9.88
N CYS A 659 10.72 1.99 -9.45
CA CYS A 659 11.85 1.97 -8.53
C CYS A 659 13.07 1.39 -9.25
N THR A 660 14.27 1.86 -8.93
CA THR A 660 15.51 1.32 -9.51
C THR A 660 16.58 1.05 -8.47
N ASP A 661 17.40 0.03 -8.73
CA ASP A 661 18.66 -0.17 -8.03
C ASP A 661 19.79 -0.52 -9.01
N THR A 662 21.04 -0.32 -8.58
CA THR A 662 22.23 -0.53 -9.42
C THR A 662 23.34 -1.28 -8.70
N VAL A 663 24.04 -2.15 -9.43
CA VAL A 663 25.27 -2.82 -8.98
C VAL A 663 26.37 -2.69 -10.03
N THR A 664 27.59 -2.41 -9.60
CA THR A 664 28.77 -2.37 -10.49
C THR A 664 29.61 -3.63 -10.32
N ILE A 665 29.75 -4.38 -11.41
CA ILE A 665 30.62 -5.55 -11.48
C ILE A 665 31.94 -5.14 -12.13
N ASN A 666 32.98 -5.05 -11.31
CA ASN A 666 34.34 -4.71 -11.75
C ASN A 666 34.98 -5.96 -12.36
N VAL A 667 35.45 -5.87 -13.60
CA VAL A 667 36.10 -7.00 -14.27
C VAL A 667 37.60 -6.82 -14.23
N VAL A 668 38.29 -7.73 -13.55
CA VAL A 668 39.74 -7.73 -13.40
C VAL A 668 40.38 -8.89 -14.15
N GLU A 669 41.62 -8.71 -14.58
CA GLU A 669 42.43 -9.77 -15.18
C GLU A 669 43.79 -9.85 -14.49
N ASP A 670 44.33 -11.06 -14.40
CA ASP A 670 45.70 -11.30 -13.96
C ASP A 670 46.61 -11.25 -15.20
N MET A 671 47.40 -10.19 -15.30
CA MET A 671 48.35 -10.01 -16.38
C MET A 671 49.73 -10.53 -15.98
N GLU A 672 50.18 -11.59 -16.62
CA GLU A 672 51.56 -12.06 -16.53
C GLU A 672 52.44 -11.28 -17.51
N LEU A 673 53.48 -10.61 -17.01
CA LEU A 673 54.33 -9.74 -17.83
C LEU A 673 55.66 -10.40 -18.19
N ASP A 674 55.92 -10.55 -19.48
CA ASP A 674 57.22 -10.98 -20.01
C ASP A 674 57.90 -9.78 -20.68
N LEU A 675 58.75 -9.11 -19.90
CA LEU A 675 59.41 -7.87 -20.31
C LEU A 675 60.93 -8.06 -20.37
N THR A 676 61.55 -7.49 -21.40
CA THR A 676 63.01 -7.49 -21.56
C THR A 676 63.55 -6.07 -21.67
N VAL A 677 64.56 -5.74 -20.87
CA VAL A 677 65.23 -4.42 -20.87
C VAL A 677 66.71 -4.54 -20.56
N MET A 678 67.54 -3.67 -21.15
CA MET A 678 68.98 -3.59 -20.87
C MET A 678 69.34 -2.24 -20.28
N LEU A 679 70.32 -2.21 -19.39
CA LEU A 679 70.85 -1.00 -18.76
C LEU A 679 72.21 -0.63 -19.34
N GLU A 680 72.39 0.63 -19.75
CA GLU A 680 73.72 1.16 -20.09
C GLU A 680 74.59 1.21 -18.81
N GLY A 681 75.81 0.68 -18.85
CA GLY A 681 76.68 0.62 -17.68
C GLY A 681 77.05 -0.81 -17.32
N PRO A 682 76.14 -1.60 -16.73
CA PRO A 682 76.42 -3.00 -16.47
C PRO A 682 76.50 -3.83 -17.77
N TYR A 683 75.96 -3.37 -18.90
CA TYR A 683 75.98 -4.14 -20.15
C TYR A 683 77.39 -4.41 -20.68
N ASN A 684 77.66 -5.67 -21.02
CA ASN A 684 78.94 -6.13 -21.53
C ASN A 684 78.82 -6.57 -23.00
N THR A 685 79.38 -5.75 -23.90
CA THR A 685 79.40 -6.00 -25.35
C THR A 685 80.16 -7.27 -25.76
N GLY A 686 81.02 -7.81 -24.88
CA GLY A 686 81.77 -9.03 -25.17
C GLY A 686 80.94 -10.30 -25.12
N ASN A 687 79.85 -10.32 -24.35
CA ASN A 687 79.00 -11.51 -24.18
C ASN A 687 77.49 -11.24 -24.31
N GLY A 688 77.08 -9.98 -24.51
CA GLY A 688 75.69 -9.60 -24.73
C GLY A 688 74.81 -9.65 -23.47
N THR A 689 75.41 -9.59 -22.28
CA THR A 689 74.69 -9.64 -20.99
C THR A 689 75.14 -8.51 -20.07
N MET A 690 74.33 -8.19 -19.07
CA MET A 690 74.69 -7.26 -18.00
C MET A 690 75.56 -7.94 -16.93
N MET A 691 76.39 -7.13 -16.29
CA MET A 691 77.12 -7.53 -15.10
C MET A 691 76.15 -7.60 -13.91
N ASN A 692 76.42 -8.53 -12.99
CA ASN A 692 75.66 -8.76 -11.76
C ASN A 692 76.57 -8.61 -10.52
N TRP A 693 77.60 -7.75 -10.61
CA TRP A 693 78.60 -7.61 -9.56
C TRP A 693 78.02 -7.13 -8.24
N LEU A 694 76.99 -6.28 -8.26
CA LEU A 694 76.26 -5.89 -7.05
C LEU A 694 75.67 -7.09 -6.31
N ASN A 695 75.14 -8.07 -7.04
CA ASN A 695 74.64 -9.32 -6.45
C ASN A 695 75.79 -10.22 -5.99
N PHE A 696 76.81 -10.39 -6.83
CA PHE A 696 78.00 -11.19 -6.51
C PHE A 696 78.69 -10.75 -5.21
N TRP A 697 78.77 -9.43 -4.97
CA TRP A 697 79.33 -8.86 -3.75
C TRP A 697 78.33 -8.72 -2.59
N GLY A 698 77.06 -9.09 -2.80
CA GLY A 698 76.00 -9.01 -1.80
C GLY A 698 75.60 -7.57 -1.42
N TYR A 699 75.75 -6.63 -2.35
CA TYR A 699 75.39 -5.23 -2.14
C TYR A 699 73.91 -4.95 -2.40
N ILE A 700 73.23 -5.70 -3.28
CA ILE A 700 71.81 -5.49 -3.53
C ILE A 700 71.02 -5.67 -2.22
N PRO A 701 70.21 -4.68 -1.81
CA PRO A 701 69.40 -4.80 -0.60
C PRO A 701 68.34 -5.88 -0.78
N THR A 702 68.02 -6.60 0.30
CA THR A 702 66.97 -7.62 0.29
C THR A 702 65.55 -7.04 0.33
N THR A 703 65.42 -5.75 0.64
CA THR A 703 64.19 -4.98 0.58
C THR A 703 64.26 -4.04 -0.62
N GLN A 704 63.14 -3.86 -1.33
CA GLN A 704 63.07 -2.93 -2.45
C GLN A 704 63.50 -1.49 -2.05
N PRO A 705 64.29 -0.78 -2.88
CA PRO A 705 64.89 0.53 -2.54
C PRO A 705 64.03 1.76 -2.89
N TYR A 706 62.83 1.57 -3.44
CA TYR A 706 61.95 2.62 -3.97
C TYR A 706 60.96 3.20 -2.95
N ASN A 707 60.98 2.74 -1.69
CA ASN A 707 60.16 3.30 -0.61
C ASN A 707 60.62 4.67 -0.10
N THR A 708 61.73 5.20 -0.61
CA THR A 708 62.23 6.55 -0.31
C THR A 708 62.02 7.51 -1.48
N ALA A 709 62.33 8.79 -1.27
CA ALA A 709 62.35 9.78 -2.33
C ALA A 709 63.27 9.34 -3.50
N PRO A 710 62.94 9.68 -4.77
CA PRO A 710 61.77 10.45 -5.20
C PRO A 710 60.47 9.64 -5.39
N TRP A 711 60.48 8.31 -5.32
CA TRP A 711 59.33 7.48 -5.70
C TRP A 711 58.29 7.29 -4.60
N PHE A 712 58.71 7.16 -3.33
CA PHE A 712 57.83 6.88 -2.20
C PHE A 712 56.90 5.66 -2.42
N TYR A 713 57.40 4.64 -3.12
CA TYR A 713 56.63 3.45 -3.46
C TYR A 713 56.29 2.64 -2.20
N GLY A 714 54.98 2.48 -1.93
CA GLY A 714 54.46 1.83 -0.72
C GLY A 714 54.50 0.30 -0.71
N GLY A 715 55.05 -0.35 -1.75
CA GLY A 715 55.14 -1.81 -1.84
C GLY A 715 56.02 -2.42 -0.76
N LEU A 716 55.68 -3.65 -0.38
CA LEU A 716 56.31 -4.40 0.72
C LEU A 716 57.26 -5.51 0.25
N GLU A 717 57.68 -5.47 -1.03
CA GLU A 717 58.57 -6.47 -1.61
C GLU A 717 59.88 -6.58 -0.83
N ASN A 718 60.07 -7.75 -0.23
CA ASN A 718 61.24 -8.10 0.54
C ASN A 718 61.51 -9.59 0.41
N VAL A 719 62.77 -9.96 0.20
CA VAL A 719 63.23 -11.35 0.13
C VAL A 719 64.13 -11.68 1.31
N PRO A 720 64.26 -12.95 1.73
CA PRO A 720 65.22 -13.32 2.77
C PRO A 720 66.69 -13.25 2.28
N SER A 721 66.89 -13.41 0.98
CA SER A 721 68.15 -13.27 0.24
C SER A 721 67.82 -13.08 -1.24
N ILE A 722 68.73 -12.48 -2.02
CA ILE A 722 68.54 -12.37 -3.47
C ILE A 722 68.42 -13.79 -4.07
N PRO A 723 67.27 -14.15 -4.66
CA PRO A 723 66.91 -15.55 -4.90
C PRO A 723 67.57 -16.17 -6.15
N ASN A 724 68.05 -15.33 -7.07
CA ASN A 724 68.69 -15.75 -8.31
C ASN A 724 70.06 -15.07 -8.44
N ALA A 725 71.11 -15.86 -8.73
CA ALA A 725 72.47 -15.37 -8.88
C ALA A 725 72.63 -14.44 -10.09
N ASP A 726 71.74 -14.54 -11.08
CA ASP A 726 71.76 -13.73 -12.30
C ASP A 726 71.05 -12.39 -12.14
N VAL A 727 70.50 -12.06 -10.97
CA VAL A 727 69.95 -10.73 -10.69
C VAL A 727 71.04 -9.66 -10.83
N THR A 728 70.78 -8.67 -11.69
CA THR A 728 71.59 -7.46 -11.87
C THR A 728 71.21 -6.39 -10.84
N ASP A 729 69.92 -6.08 -10.70
CA ASP A 729 69.41 -5.09 -9.73
C ASP A 729 67.89 -5.17 -9.53
N TRP A 730 67.35 -4.35 -8.63
CA TRP A 730 65.93 -4.00 -8.55
C TRP A 730 65.52 -3.04 -9.66
N LEU A 731 64.25 -3.13 -10.06
CA LEU A 731 63.52 -2.17 -10.89
C LEU A 731 62.19 -1.83 -10.23
N LEU A 732 61.69 -0.62 -10.47
CA LEU A 732 60.29 -0.28 -10.20
C LEU A 732 59.54 -0.28 -11.52
N LEU A 733 58.56 -1.16 -11.62
CA LEU A 733 57.70 -1.30 -12.78
C LEU A 733 56.39 -0.57 -12.54
N ASP A 734 56.13 0.43 -13.38
CA ASP A 734 54.93 1.26 -13.39
C ASP A 734 54.04 0.81 -14.56
N LEU A 735 52.77 0.51 -14.32
CA LEU A 735 51.80 0.25 -15.38
C LEU A 735 50.90 1.48 -15.56
N ARG A 736 50.94 2.05 -16.76
CA ARG A 736 50.08 3.17 -17.17
C ARG A 736 49.08 2.74 -18.21
N TYR A 737 47.90 3.35 -18.23
CA TYR A 737 46.88 3.06 -19.24
C TYR A 737 46.66 4.23 -20.19
N SER A 738 46.21 3.94 -21.41
CA SER A 738 45.72 4.95 -22.34
C SER A 738 44.73 4.36 -23.34
N SER A 739 43.73 5.14 -23.75
CA SER A 739 42.80 4.77 -24.83
C SER A 739 43.18 5.36 -26.20
N SER A 740 44.15 6.26 -26.24
CA SER A 740 44.46 7.11 -27.41
C SER A 740 45.93 7.09 -27.83
N GLY A 741 46.71 6.12 -27.32
CA GLY A 741 48.13 5.94 -27.62
C GLY A 741 49.07 6.34 -26.48
N SER A 742 50.38 6.11 -26.66
CA SER A 742 51.41 6.31 -25.62
C SER A 742 51.52 7.76 -25.14
N ALA A 743 51.24 8.77 -25.96
CA ALA A 743 51.36 10.17 -25.57
C ALA A 743 50.39 10.61 -24.46
N THR A 744 49.31 9.87 -24.23
CA THR A 744 48.31 10.15 -23.17
C THR A 744 48.43 9.20 -21.98
N ALA A 745 49.44 8.32 -21.94
CA ALA A 745 49.76 7.47 -20.79
C ALA A 745 50.60 8.24 -19.75
N THR A 746 49.99 9.27 -19.16
CA THR A 746 50.66 10.20 -18.22
C THR A 746 50.80 9.62 -16.81
N SER A 747 51.44 10.35 -15.90
CA SER A 747 51.56 9.93 -14.49
C SER A 747 50.20 9.75 -13.80
N ASP A 748 49.16 10.50 -14.19
CA ASP A 748 47.78 10.37 -13.69
C ASP A 748 47.10 9.07 -14.11
N SER A 749 47.62 8.40 -15.15
CA SER A 749 47.10 7.13 -15.66
C SER A 749 47.77 5.89 -15.03
N LEU A 750 48.53 6.08 -13.95
CA LEU A 750 49.16 4.98 -13.22
C LEU A 750 48.11 4.08 -12.57
N ILE A 751 48.11 2.80 -12.90
CA ILE A 751 47.13 1.81 -12.39
C ILE A 751 47.73 0.78 -11.46
N ALA A 752 49.03 0.51 -11.58
CA ALA A 752 49.73 -0.40 -10.67
C ALA A 752 51.24 -0.13 -10.68
N GLN A 753 51.89 -0.50 -9.58
CA GLN A 753 53.34 -0.44 -9.42
C GLN A 753 53.84 -1.68 -8.68
N LYS A 754 55.01 -2.19 -9.06
CA LYS A 754 55.67 -3.31 -8.39
C LYS A 754 57.18 -3.20 -8.44
N ALA A 755 57.83 -3.47 -7.32
CA ALA A 755 59.28 -3.66 -7.32
C ALA A 755 59.61 -5.09 -7.78
N VAL A 756 60.49 -5.20 -8.77
CA VAL A 756 60.82 -6.45 -9.49
C VAL A 756 62.34 -6.58 -9.64
N PHE A 757 62.83 -7.77 -9.99
CA PHE A 757 64.24 -7.98 -10.28
C PHE A 757 64.52 -7.94 -11.78
N LEU A 758 65.66 -7.37 -12.14
CA LEU A 758 66.24 -7.45 -13.47
C LEU A 758 67.31 -8.56 -13.49
N LEU A 759 67.21 -9.50 -14.42
CA LEU A 759 68.24 -10.51 -14.66
C LEU A 759 69.28 -10.01 -15.67
N LYS A 760 70.47 -10.62 -15.66
CA LYS A 760 71.61 -10.24 -16.50
C LYS A 760 71.35 -10.34 -18.01
N ASP A 761 70.40 -11.17 -18.44
CA ASP A 761 69.98 -11.31 -19.84
C ASP A 761 68.89 -10.30 -20.23
N GLY A 762 68.50 -9.42 -19.30
CA GLY A 762 67.52 -8.36 -19.50
C GLY A 762 66.10 -8.77 -19.12
N THR A 763 65.85 -10.03 -18.77
CA THR A 763 64.52 -10.49 -18.35
C THR A 763 64.13 -9.86 -17.01
N ILE A 764 62.90 -9.35 -16.93
CA ILE A 764 62.31 -8.84 -15.70
C ILE A 764 61.51 -9.97 -15.02
N VAL A 765 61.78 -10.22 -13.74
CA VAL A 765 61.15 -11.28 -12.96
C VAL A 765 60.61 -10.75 -11.62
N ASP A 766 59.63 -11.44 -11.05
CA ASP A 766 59.10 -11.12 -9.73
C ASP A 766 60.12 -11.40 -8.61
N THR A 767 59.70 -11.23 -7.35
CA THR A 767 60.56 -11.44 -6.17
C THR A 767 60.96 -12.91 -5.93
N SER A 768 60.43 -13.87 -6.69
CA SER A 768 60.97 -15.25 -6.72
C SER A 768 62.30 -15.32 -7.47
N GLY A 769 62.57 -14.35 -8.35
CA GLY A 769 63.76 -14.33 -9.21
C GLY A 769 63.67 -15.24 -10.44
N THR A 770 62.52 -15.89 -10.68
CA THR A 770 62.35 -16.84 -11.80
C THR A 770 61.05 -16.66 -12.58
N ASN A 771 59.98 -16.21 -11.95
CA ASN A 771 58.67 -16.09 -12.59
C ASN A 771 58.46 -14.67 -13.15
N ASN A 772 57.61 -14.56 -14.16
CA ASN A 772 57.14 -13.29 -14.68
C ASN A 772 56.33 -12.51 -13.61
N PRO A 773 56.47 -11.18 -13.53
CA PRO A 773 55.62 -10.37 -12.66
C PRO A 773 54.15 -10.47 -13.05
N VAL A 774 53.29 -10.80 -12.08
CA VAL A 774 51.83 -10.77 -12.24
C VAL A 774 51.24 -9.51 -11.60
N PHE A 775 50.35 -8.85 -12.34
CA PHE A 775 49.55 -7.71 -11.90
C PHE A 775 48.06 -8.01 -12.06
N ARG A 776 47.27 -7.73 -11.03
CA ARG A 776 45.81 -7.74 -11.13
C ARG A 776 45.33 -6.34 -11.47
N ILE A 777 44.77 -6.16 -12.66
CA ILE A 777 44.28 -4.87 -13.14
C ILE A 777 42.87 -4.98 -13.70
N GLU A 778 42.23 -3.84 -13.93
CA GLU A 778 40.97 -3.79 -14.67
C GLU A 778 41.20 -4.19 -16.14
N ALA A 779 40.35 -5.09 -16.64
CA ALA A 779 40.51 -5.67 -17.97
C ALA A 779 40.24 -4.66 -19.11
N GLY A 780 40.81 -4.95 -20.29
CA GLY A 780 40.50 -4.22 -21.53
C GLY A 780 41.20 -2.86 -21.70
N LYS A 781 42.18 -2.55 -20.86
CA LYS A 781 43.00 -1.32 -20.96
C LYS A 781 44.22 -1.55 -21.85
N GLN A 782 44.61 -0.55 -22.66
CA GLN A 782 45.91 -0.61 -23.34
C GLN A 782 47.00 -0.17 -22.36
N ILE A 783 47.88 -1.08 -22.01
CA ILE A 783 48.89 -0.89 -20.96
C ILE A 783 50.25 -0.55 -21.54
N TYR A 784 50.89 0.47 -20.96
CA TYR A 784 52.22 0.95 -21.31
C TYR A 784 53.14 0.81 -20.08
N PRO A 785 54.01 -0.20 -20.03
CA PRO A 785 54.97 -0.34 -18.94
C PRO A 785 56.00 0.80 -18.97
N VAL A 786 56.27 1.35 -17.78
CA VAL A 786 57.35 2.28 -17.52
C VAL A 786 58.38 1.58 -16.65
N ILE A 787 59.63 1.56 -17.12
CA ILE A 787 60.76 0.98 -16.40
C ILE A 787 61.48 2.11 -15.67
N ARG A 788 61.56 1.99 -14.35
CA ARG A 788 62.33 2.90 -13.51
C ARG A 788 63.46 2.15 -12.83
N HIS A 789 64.65 2.71 -12.95
CA HIS A 789 65.83 2.26 -12.24
C HIS A 789 66.39 3.43 -11.43
N ARG A 790 67.17 3.13 -10.40
CA ARG A 790 67.62 4.12 -9.41
C ARG A 790 68.66 5.12 -9.91
N ASN A 791 69.38 4.80 -10.99
CA ASN A 791 70.45 5.63 -11.54
C ASN A 791 70.37 5.83 -13.06
N HIS A 792 69.20 5.54 -13.65
CA HIS A 792 68.94 5.67 -15.08
C HIS A 792 67.70 6.52 -15.35
N VAL A 793 67.70 7.20 -16.49
CA VAL A 793 66.53 7.96 -16.96
C VAL A 793 65.40 6.99 -17.29
N PRO A 794 64.19 7.15 -16.72
CA PRO A 794 63.13 6.17 -16.90
C PRO A 794 62.59 6.15 -18.34
N ILE A 795 62.18 4.98 -18.81
CA ILE A 795 61.63 4.78 -20.16
C ILE A 795 60.22 4.18 -20.10
N MET A 796 59.42 4.46 -21.14
CA MET A 796 58.09 3.86 -21.34
C MET A 796 58.02 3.16 -22.69
N SER A 797 57.20 2.12 -22.79
CA SER A 797 56.91 1.51 -24.08
C SER A 797 56.28 2.52 -25.04
N SER A 798 56.67 2.47 -26.32
CA SER A 798 56.07 3.32 -27.36
C SER A 798 54.70 2.83 -27.83
N ASN A 799 54.45 1.54 -27.65
CA ASN A 799 53.25 0.79 -28.03
C ASN A 799 52.73 0.04 -26.80
N PRO A 800 51.43 -0.31 -26.76
CA PRO A 800 50.90 -1.09 -25.65
C PRO A 800 51.47 -2.51 -25.66
N LEU A 801 51.37 -3.17 -24.51
CA LEU A 801 51.69 -4.59 -24.35
C LEU A 801 50.92 -5.46 -25.36
N THR A 802 51.56 -6.51 -25.86
CA THR A 802 50.93 -7.49 -26.75
C THR A 802 50.60 -8.75 -25.96
N GLU A 803 49.32 -9.08 -25.86
CA GLU A 803 48.82 -10.28 -25.17
C GLU A 803 48.86 -11.51 -26.09
N SER A 804 49.30 -12.65 -25.54
CA SER A 804 49.11 -13.97 -26.13
C SER A 804 49.00 -15.04 -25.06
N SER A 805 47.85 -15.71 -24.98
CA SER A 805 47.58 -16.80 -24.03
C SER A 805 47.76 -16.42 -22.56
N GLY A 806 47.38 -15.19 -22.19
CA GLY A 806 47.48 -14.64 -20.82
C GLY A 806 48.83 -13.98 -20.50
N VAL A 807 49.80 -14.03 -21.42
CA VAL A 807 51.13 -13.41 -21.24
C VAL A 807 51.24 -12.15 -22.08
N TYR A 808 51.63 -11.05 -21.44
CA TYR A 808 51.77 -9.74 -22.02
C TYR A 808 53.24 -9.43 -22.24
N THR A 809 53.63 -9.30 -23.50
CA THR A 809 55.04 -9.26 -23.91
C THR A 809 55.48 -7.86 -24.35
N TYR A 810 56.71 -7.47 -23.98
CA TYR A 810 57.39 -6.29 -24.54
C TYR A 810 58.91 -6.39 -24.46
N ASP A 811 59.59 -6.07 -25.56
CA ASP A 811 61.06 -6.04 -25.62
C ASP A 811 61.55 -4.64 -25.98
N PHE A 812 62.16 -3.97 -25.00
CA PHE A 812 62.71 -2.62 -25.13
C PHE A 812 64.04 -2.59 -25.90
N THR A 813 64.68 -3.74 -26.10
CA THR A 813 66.08 -3.83 -26.55
C THR A 813 66.25 -3.83 -28.06
N THR A 814 65.16 -4.02 -28.80
CA THR A 814 65.19 -4.30 -30.24
C THR A 814 65.21 -3.07 -31.15
N GLY A 815 65.06 -1.87 -30.58
CA GLY A 815 65.07 -0.65 -31.38
C GLY A 815 64.62 0.60 -30.60
N PRO A 816 64.96 1.80 -31.09
CA PRO A 816 64.53 3.04 -30.46
C PRO A 816 63.02 3.27 -30.61
N ASP A 817 62.40 2.68 -31.63
CA ASP A 817 60.96 2.72 -31.87
C ASP A 817 60.15 1.96 -30.82
N LYS A 818 60.79 1.18 -29.93
CA LYS A 818 60.17 0.52 -28.77
C LYS A 818 60.02 1.43 -27.57
N VAL A 819 60.71 2.56 -27.55
CA VAL A 819 60.70 3.49 -26.42
C VAL A 819 59.98 4.77 -26.80
N TYR A 820 59.07 5.23 -25.94
CA TYR A 820 58.43 6.53 -26.11
C TYR A 820 59.48 7.66 -26.05
N GLY A 821 59.47 8.56 -27.02
CA GLY A 821 60.55 9.54 -27.23
C GLY A 821 61.67 9.08 -28.16
N GLY A 822 61.68 7.81 -28.57
CA GLY A 822 62.61 7.27 -29.56
C GLY A 822 64.07 7.30 -29.08
N ALA A 823 64.99 7.55 -30.02
CA ALA A 823 66.43 7.64 -29.74
C ALA A 823 66.85 8.81 -28.84
N LYS A 824 65.91 9.63 -28.34
CA LYS A 824 66.18 10.64 -27.31
C LYS A 824 66.02 10.09 -25.89
N ALA A 825 65.26 9.00 -25.73
CA ALA A 825 64.91 8.39 -24.46
C ALA A 825 65.75 7.14 -24.13
N CYS A 826 66.40 6.56 -25.14
CA CYS A 826 67.19 5.34 -25.05
C CYS A 826 68.45 5.44 -25.90
N ILE A 827 69.35 4.47 -25.75
CA ILE A 827 70.63 4.45 -26.47
C ILE A 827 70.96 3.07 -27.02
N GLU A 828 71.59 3.04 -28.19
CA GLU A 828 72.21 1.84 -28.74
C GLU A 828 73.52 1.54 -27.99
N ILE A 829 73.48 0.54 -27.11
CA ILE A 829 74.60 0.13 -26.24
C ILE A 829 75.53 -0.89 -26.90
N ASP A 830 75.01 -1.60 -27.92
CA ASP A 830 75.75 -2.46 -28.82
C ASP A 830 75.01 -2.52 -30.16
N THR A 831 75.64 -3.08 -31.20
CA THR A 831 75.06 -3.15 -32.54
C THR A 831 73.70 -3.85 -32.50
N GLY A 832 72.61 -3.10 -32.69
CA GLY A 832 71.24 -3.61 -32.65
C GLY A 832 70.67 -3.88 -31.26
N VAL A 833 71.36 -3.50 -30.18
CA VAL A 833 70.89 -3.65 -28.80
C VAL A 833 70.72 -2.27 -28.17
N TRP A 834 69.51 -2.00 -27.70
CA TRP A 834 69.11 -0.73 -27.09
C TRP A 834 68.92 -0.89 -25.58
N GLY A 835 69.29 0.15 -24.83
CA GLY A 835 69.18 0.16 -23.37
C GLY A 835 68.75 1.50 -22.80
N ILE A 836 68.46 1.48 -21.50
CA ILE A 836 68.17 2.66 -20.71
C ILE A 836 69.46 3.46 -20.51
N ILE A 837 69.39 4.78 -20.62
CA ILE A 837 70.54 5.69 -20.46
C ILE A 837 70.88 5.83 -18.97
N GLY A 838 72.13 5.53 -18.61
CA GLY A 838 72.63 5.67 -17.23
C GLY A 838 73.13 7.09 -16.93
N GLY A 839 73.17 7.47 -15.66
CA GLY A 839 73.75 8.74 -15.20
C GLY A 839 72.79 9.67 -14.44
N ASP A 840 71.55 9.24 -14.20
CA ASP A 840 70.50 9.98 -13.46
C ASP A 840 70.48 9.50 -12.00
N GLY A 841 71.51 9.85 -11.23
CA GLY A 841 71.75 9.31 -9.90
C GLY A 841 70.75 9.78 -8.86
N ASN A 842 70.18 10.98 -9.01
CA ASN A 842 69.19 11.47 -8.07
C ASN A 842 67.75 11.08 -8.48
N ALA A 843 67.62 10.38 -9.61
CA ALA A 843 66.39 9.90 -10.22
C ALA A 843 65.34 11.02 -10.45
N ASP A 844 65.80 12.25 -10.74
CA ASP A 844 64.93 13.36 -11.10
C ASP A 844 64.57 13.37 -12.60
N GLY A 845 65.09 12.40 -13.36
CA GLY A 845 64.86 12.26 -14.78
C GLY A 845 65.73 13.20 -15.61
N GLN A 846 66.74 13.86 -15.06
CA GLN A 846 67.62 14.76 -15.81
C GLN A 846 69.09 14.52 -15.47
N ILE A 847 69.88 14.12 -16.46
CA ILE A 847 71.33 13.96 -16.29
C ILE A 847 71.98 15.35 -16.29
N ASN A 848 72.35 15.82 -15.12
CA ASN A 848 72.88 17.16 -14.90
C ASN A 848 73.91 17.21 -13.75
N ASN A 849 74.32 18.42 -13.33
CA ASN A 849 75.35 18.55 -12.29
C ASN A 849 74.89 18.09 -10.89
N ARG A 850 73.58 17.94 -10.64
CA ARG A 850 73.06 17.41 -9.38
C ARG A 850 73.41 15.94 -9.21
N ASP A 851 73.28 15.10 -10.24
CA ASP A 851 73.70 13.70 -10.19
C ASP A 851 75.16 13.56 -9.79
N LYS A 852 76.01 14.44 -10.33
CA LYS A 852 77.42 14.45 -9.97
C LYS A 852 77.65 14.96 -8.54
N ASN A 853 77.05 16.08 -8.16
CA ASN A 853 77.39 16.77 -6.93
C ASN A 853 76.71 16.16 -5.69
N ASP A 854 75.50 15.63 -5.87
CA ASP A 854 74.63 15.14 -4.80
C ASP A 854 74.74 13.60 -4.65
N GLU A 855 75.12 12.87 -5.71
CA GLU A 855 75.16 11.40 -5.69
C GLU A 855 76.55 10.82 -5.97
N TRP A 856 77.21 11.19 -7.07
CA TRP A 856 78.54 10.65 -7.39
C TRP A 856 79.64 11.16 -6.44
N LEU A 857 79.74 12.49 -6.25
CA LEU A 857 80.83 13.12 -5.49
C LEU A 857 80.85 12.73 -4.01
N PRO A 858 79.71 12.67 -3.29
CA PRO A 858 79.70 12.25 -1.89
C PRO A 858 80.09 10.78 -1.71
N ASN A 859 79.96 9.97 -2.77
CA ASN A 859 80.22 8.54 -2.76
C ASN A 859 81.51 8.14 -3.48
N TYR A 860 82.36 9.08 -3.91
CA TYR A 860 83.61 8.77 -4.63
C TYR A 860 84.53 7.83 -3.83
N ASN A 861 84.96 6.73 -4.47
CA ASN A 861 85.69 5.59 -3.90
C ASN A 861 84.93 4.80 -2.81
N VAL A 862 83.61 4.88 -2.77
CA VAL A 862 82.78 4.04 -1.89
C VAL A 862 82.34 2.79 -2.64
N SER A 863 82.57 1.62 -2.03
CA SER A 863 82.08 0.33 -2.53
C SER A 863 80.82 -0.10 -1.77
N SER A 864 79.66 0.06 -2.40
CA SER A 864 78.36 -0.31 -1.83
C SER A 864 77.26 -0.25 -2.89
N TYR A 865 76.01 -0.50 -2.50
CA TYR A 865 74.84 -0.16 -3.29
C TYR A 865 74.61 1.35 -3.28
N ASN A 866 75.11 2.05 -4.30
CA ASN A 866 75.14 3.51 -4.34
C ASN A 866 74.53 4.05 -5.63
N ASN A 867 73.84 5.19 -5.59
CA ASN A 867 73.17 5.72 -6.78
C ASN A 867 74.14 6.37 -7.78
N GLY A 868 75.30 6.84 -7.30
CA GLY A 868 76.39 7.34 -8.15
C GLY A 868 77.23 6.27 -8.87
N ASP A 869 76.93 4.98 -8.66
CA ASP A 869 77.59 3.83 -9.31
C ASP A 869 76.89 3.54 -10.64
N PHE A 870 77.14 4.39 -11.64
CA PHE A 870 76.44 4.39 -12.92
C PHE A 870 76.80 3.22 -13.83
N ASP A 871 78.03 2.68 -13.72
CA ASP A 871 78.40 1.45 -14.44
C ASP A 871 78.03 0.16 -13.66
N MET A 872 77.52 0.33 -12.43
CA MET A 872 77.02 -0.72 -11.55
C MET A 872 78.07 -1.80 -11.23
N ASN A 873 79.34 -1.39 -11.19
CA ASN A 873 80.44 -2.30 -10.86
C ASN A 873 80.62 -2.52 -9.35
N GLY A 874 79.88 -1.77 -8.51
CA GLY A 874 79.93 -1.80 -7.06
C GLY A 874 80.92 -0.82 -6.45
N VAL A 875 81.51 0.09 -7.22
CA VAL A 875 82.49 1.10 -6.77
C VAL A 875 82.34 2.40 -7.56
N VAL A 876 81.90 3.46 -6.89
CA VAL A 876 81.80 4.80 -7.49
C VAL A 876 83.19 5.39 -7.72
N ASN A 877 83.58 5.63 -8.97
CA ASN A 877 84.90 6.13 -9.34
C ASN A 877 84.86 7.03 -10.60
N ASP A 878 86.03 7.36 -11.16
CA ASP A 878 86.11 8.24 -12.32
C ASP A 878 85.49 7.63 -13.59
N ALA A 879 85.35 6.30 -13.70
CA ALA A 879 84.68 5.63 -14.81
C ALA A 879 83.18 5.99 -14.86
N ASP A 880 82.48 5.98 -13.71
CA ASP A 880 81.07 6.40 -13.62
C ASP A 880 80.89 7.82 -14.15
N LYS A 881 81.75 8.74 -13.70
CA LYS A 881 81.65 10.13 -14.13
C LYS A 881 82.04 10.31 -15.60
N ASN A 882 83.20 9.82 -16.02
CA ASN A 882 83.77 10.15 -17.33
C ASN A 882 83.15 9.35 -18.48
N ASN A 883 82.70 8.12 -18.22
CA ASN A 883 82.18 7.22 -19.25
C ASN A 883 80.65 7.17 -19.27
N MET A 884 80.00 7.32 -18.11
CA MET A 884 78.54 7.22 -18.01
C MET A 884 77.87 8.59 -17.93
N TRP A 885 78.25 9.42 -16.96
CA TRP A 885 77.57 10.70 -16.71
C TRP A 885 77.96 11.81 -17.71
N GLU A 886 79.26 12.11 -17.84
CA GLU A 886 79.78 13.26 -18.60
C GLU A 886 79.32 13.26 -20.07
N PRO A 887 79.32 12.11 -20.80
CA PRO A 887 78.86 12.09 -22.19
C PRO A 887 77.34 12.32 -22.36
N LYS A 888 76.56 12.23 -21.29
CA LYS A 888 75.08 12.27 -21.32
C LYS A 888 74.48 13.51 -20.66
N VAL A 889 75.32 14.42 -20.16
CA VAL A 889 74.84 15.67 -19.54
C VAL A 889 73.92 16.42 -20.51
N GLY A 890 72.71 16.73 -20.04
CA GLY A 890 71.66 17.39 -20.82
C GLY A 890 70.61 16.44 -21.39
N THR A 891 70.76 15.12 -21.22
CA THR A 891 69.69 14.14 -21.45
C THR A 891 68.63 14.28 -20.36
N GLY A 892 67.35 14.26 -20.74
CA GLY A 892 66.23 14.33 -19.83
C GLY A 892 65.17 13.29 -20.15
N ASN A 893 64.25 13.10 -19.21
CA ASN A 893 63.14 12.16 -19.34
C ASN A 893 62.25 12.56 -20.53
N MET A 894 61.72 11.54 -21.19
CA MET A 894 60.80 11.72 -22.31
C MET A 894 59.40 11.22 -21.96
N LEU A 895 59.14 10.87 -20.69
CA LEU A 895 57.85 10.34 -20.27
C LEU A 895 56.75 11.40 -20.50
N PRO A 896 55.53 10.99 -20.90
CA PRO A 896 54.41 11.92 -20.92
C PRO A 896 54.03 12.31 -19.48
N GLU A 897 53.87 13.61 -19.26
CA GLU A 897 53.49 14.24 -17.99
C GLU A 897 52.01 14.61 -17.95
#